data_AF-A0A1H8LPW9-F1
#
_entry.id   AF-A0A1H8LPW9-F1
#
_cell.length_a   1.000
_cell.length_b   1.000
_cell.length_c   1.000
_cell.angle_alpha   90.00
_cell.angle_beta   90.00
_cell.angle_gamma   90.00
#
_symmetry.space_group_name_H-M   'P 1'
#
loop_
_entity.id
_entity.type
_entity.pdbx_description
1 polymer ?
#
loop_
_entity_poly.entity_id
_entity_poly.type
_entity_poly.pdbx_seq_one_letter_code
_entity_poly.pdbx_strand_id
1 'polypeptide(L)'
;MDVLLHFCKHPHDVVSADELLDACWGDTPASDNAVHKIITQLRRALDDSAAEPRYIETIRKRGYRLLAELSYDDDVSNGSWLHASPFRGLEAFEEQHAAIFFGRKLSVDQLVQVVVAQVQAACSMVLVLGPSGAGKTSLVQAGLIPALKAGAAPAESGLTISDHVQLDCADMGQSGLLETLASVLLDAEIDDRLLFENTSAAALAQYMTQDLPGLIEQLQKRLPTIRLAVFIDRFEAIFRLPHISEQERAAFINVLDQLARSGCVLLILACRNDFYPHLTAYPALMNMKLRGGHFDLTPPGSADIAQIIRHPAQVAQLRYTVDGHGESLDELLMNAAKAGPDTLPLLQYCLQELYRQRSPDGELSHQAYHDMGGLDGAIGARAEQVISELGMSQIAALPQLLSRLVLVAEDESTVTSRRVPWSSLSSDDETKLVQALVDAHLFVSDLHGGAPAFGIAHEALLRRWPRVVAWIDEHRQALQTRSRISAQAKRWQDSGRKRDMLLPSGTQANQARQLLKTTGFSFTQQEQEFVQTSLVGVQRSERLRLCIMIAMTTLAVLAGSLGLAARSAQTQAEAHRTEAEGLMGYMLGEFVEKLRPLGKLDLLDSISNRALSYLSDTARSSDTDMALAQRAKSLQLISEVRIARADPAGASTALLAGRQILQQQLQSKPSDIALLKSAGENAFWLGQIYFDQKNWAEAQLYFNEYLAYANRQSAASPDDVGGWIEQSYAHNTLGTLALQRSDPERAASEFALSVTLKSRAYSKAPEDKQLAADLADSLSWQATSHVQLGKLETAESLYGRALTLLQTLHTTYPDDAAWDDHLASAWARRSELKQARGDLHGSNADAQQAFLLRQAMVKKDPSNRTWQRKMYITELRSIDTDKNQKSAHSLAKLGKLQEIFTELSRQEPKTLNRQVTVAVVQQRKAAILMEQQQPGAAAAFLQAAVDKLKQLNAVAPADITIREAMIDALLLNADLGAMLKDPNALGHCEAVRTLLSPLVSGSADFQLLAPWVKVHACLNQSEKVSDIKKQLEAMQYRDANYLHYLSTHPKKVTS
;
A
#
# COMPACT_ATOMS: atom_id res chain seq x y z
N MET A 1 28.49 8.24 -7.20
CA MET A 1 28.82 7.01 -7.96
C MET A 1 27.55 6.43 -8.57
N ASP A 2 26.42 6.53 -7.89
CA ASP A 2 25.13 5.94 -8.29
C ASP A 2 24.63 6.42 -9.66
N VAL A 3 24.76 7.71 -9.99
CA VAL A 3 24.43 8.24 -11.34
C VAL A 3 25.27 7.58 -12.44
N LEU A 4 26.57 7.37 -12.19
CA LEU A 4 27.42 6.69 -13.15
C LEU A 4 27.03 5.21 -13.28
N LEU A 5 26.77 4.53 -12.16
CA LEU A 5 26.27 3.15 -12.17
C LEU A 5 24.92 3.03 -12.87
N HIS A 6 24.04 4.01 -12.72
CA HIS A 6 22.75 4.05 -13.41
C HIS A 6 22.94 4.23 -14.92
N PHE A 7 23.81 5.16 -15.36
CA PHE A 7 24.19 5.23 -16.78
C PHE A 7 24.83 3.95 -17.29
N CYS A 8 25.66 3.28 -16.49
CA CYS A 8 26.25 2.00 -16.88
C CYS A 8 25.22 0.87 -16.97
N LYS A 9 24.09 0.95 -16.25
CA LYS A 9 22.97 0.00 -16.35
C LYS A 9 22.06 0.28 -17.55
N HIS A 10 22.09 1.52 -18.05
CA HIS A 10 21.28 2.03 -19.17
C HIS A 10 22.17 2.66 -20.26
N PRO A 11 23.15 1.93 -20.82
CA PRO A 11 24.04 2.48 -21.84
C PRO A 11 23.23 2.85 -23.09
N HIS A 12 23.57 3.97 -23.72
CA HIS A 12 22.92 4.49 -24.93
C HIS A 12 21.43 4.88 -24.81
N ASP A 13 20.78 4.59 -23.70
CA ASP A 13 19.43 5.07 -23.39
C ASP A 13 19.45 6.56 -22.98
N VAL A 14 18.35 7.26 -23.26
CA VAL A 14 18.16 8.65 -22.84
C VAL A 14 17.46 8.64 -21.48
N VAL A 15 18.22 8.89 -20.43
CA VAL A 15 17.72 8.88 -19.05
C VAL A 15 17.34 10.29 -18.64
N SER A 16 16.09 10.47 -18.18
CA SER A 16 15.61 11.79 -17.76
C SER A 16 16.22 12.24 -16.42
N ALA A 17 16.16 13.54 -16.12
CA ALA A 17 16.64 14.04 -14.83
C ALA A 17 15.79 13.50 -13.66
N ASP A 18 14.47 13.37 -13.85
CA ASP A 18 13.54 12.81 -12.87
C ASP A 18 13.83 11.32 -12.61
N GLU A 19 14.10 10.57 -13.67
CA GLU A 19 14.46 9.15 -13.58
C GLU A 19 15.81 8.94 -12.85
N LEU A 20 16.79 9.82 -13.08
CA LEU A 20 18.04 9.81 -12.32
C LEU A 20 17.84 10.17 -10.85
N LEU A 21 16.93 11.11 -10.54
CA LEU A 21 16.56 11.46 -9.17
C LEU A 21 15.91 10.26 -8.47
N ASP A 22 14.90 9.66 -9.07
CA ASP A 22 14.20 8.51 -8.50
C ASP A 22 15.14 7.31 -8.31
N ALA A 23 15.96 7.00 -9.32
CA ALA A 23 16.78 5.79 -9.30
C ALA A 23 18.05 5.91 -8.44
N CYS A 24 18.65 7.09 -8.33
CA CYS A 24 19.92 7.28 -7.61
C CYS A 24 19.74 7.89 -6.21
N TRP A 25 18.60 8.53 -5.94
CA TRP A 25 18.31 9.17 -4.66
C TRP A 25 17.08 8.60 -3.94
N GLY A 26 16.15 7.90 -4.59
CA GLY A 26 14.99 7.30 -3.93
C GLY A 26 14.21 8.30 -3.07
N ASP A 27 13.94 7.96 -1.81
CA ASP A 27 13.28 8.84 -0.82
C ASP A 27 14.17 9.98 -0.26
N THR A 28 15.41 10.11 -0.77
CA THR A 28 16.35 11.15 -0.34
C THR A 28 16.06 12.43 -1.12
N PRO A 29 15.81 13.59 -0.48
CA PRO A 29 15.41 14.82 -1.17
C PRO A 29 16.59 15.42 -1.95
N ALA A 30 16.72 15.05 -3.22
CA ALA A 30 17.65 15.67 -4.17
C ALA A 30 16.91 16.67 -5.06
N SER A 31 17.49 17.85 -5.27
CA SER A 31 16.96 18.84 -6.22
C SER A 31 17.43 18.51 -7.65
N ASP A 32 16.73 18.95 -8.69
CA ASP A 32 17.17 18.84 -10.11
C ASP A 32 18.61 19.35 -10.35
N ASN A 33 19.05 20.29 -9.50
CA ASN A 33 20.39 20.84 -9.53
C ASN A 33 21.47 19.84 -9.07
N ALA A 34 21.09 18.84 -8.26
CA ALA A 34 21.97 17.74 -7.86
C ALA A 34 22.37 16.89 -9.05
N VAL A 35 21.43 16.52 -9.93
CA VAL A 35 21.72 15.78 -11.16
C VAL A 35 22.70 16.57 -12.01
N HIS A 36 22.41 17.85 -12.31
CA HIS A 36 23.31 18.70 -13.10
C HIS A 36 24.71 18.82 -12.50
N LYS A 37 24.83 18.93 -11.17
CA LYS A 37 26.10 18.98 -10.46
C LYS A 37 26.88 17.68 -10.57
N ILE A 38 26.22 16.53 -10.40
CA ILE A 38 26.86 15.22 -10.55
C ILE A 38 27.27 14.98 -12.00
N ILE A 39 26.44 15.32 -12.99
CA ILE A 39 26.83 15.24 -14.41
C ILE A 39 28.06 16.10 -14.71
N THR A 40 28.12 17.31 -14.15
CA THR A 40 29.28 18.19 -14.31
C THR A 40 30.54 17.58 -13.67
N GLN A 41 30.39 16.94 -12.50
CA GLN A 41 31.49 16.26 -11.82
C GLN A 41 31.96 15.02 -12.59
N LEU A 42 31.03 14.21 -13.13
CA LEU A 42 31.35 13.05 -13.96
C LEU A 42 32.05 13.47 -15.24
N ARG A 43 31.57 14.51 -15.93
CA ARG A 43 32.25 15.05 -17.11
C ARG A 43 33.68 15.49 -16.81
N ARG A 44 33.91 16.20 -15.70
CA ARG A 44 35.26 16.57 -15.27
C ARG A 44 36.14 15.37 -14.94
N ALA A 45 35.59 14.36 -14.28
CA ALA A 45 36.33 13.15 -13.92
C ALA A 45 36.71 12.30 -15.13
N LEU A 46 35.90 12.34 -16.19
CA LEU A 46 36.08 11.60 -17.44
C LEU A 46 36.78 12.39 -18.55
N ASP A 47 37.25 13.62 -18.26
CA ASP A 47 37.80 14.55 -19.27
C ASP A 47 36.84 14.78 -20.47
N ASP A 48 35.55 14.92 -20.16
CA ASP A 48 34.45 15.05 -21.10
C ASP A 48 33.91 16.50 -21.19
N SER A 49 33.41 16.89 -22.38
CA SER A 49 32.91 18.25 -22.65
C SER A 49 31.41 18.25 -22.94
N ALA A 50 30.67 19.20 -22.38
CA ALA A 50 29.24 19.36 -22.70
C ALA A 50 29.00 19.92 -24.12
N ALA A 51 29.99 20.59 -24.71
CA ALA A 51 29.91 21.13 -26.08
C ALA A 51 30.33 20.11 -27.13
N GLU A 52 31.23 19.19 -26.77
CA GLU A 52 31.74 18.10 -27.61
C GLU A 52 31.73 16.80 -26.78
N PRO A 53 30.54 16.18 -26.55
CA PRO A 53 30.43 15.04 -25.66
C PRO A 53 31.07 13.80 -26.26
N ARG A 54 32.03 13.22 -25.53
CA ARG A 54 32.66 11.92 -25.80
C ARG A 54 32.04 10.80 -24.97
N TYR A 55 31.65 11.09 -23.73
CA TYR A 55 31.15 10.09 -22.79
C TYR A 55 29.70 10.33 -22.37
N ILE A 56 29.28 11.56 -22.07
CA ILE A 56 27.93 11.88 -21.62
C ILE A 56 27.35 12.99 -22.51
N GLU A 57 26.36 12.65 -23.32
CA GLU A 57 25.61 13.59 -24.15
C GLU A 57 24.43 14.20 -23.38
N THR A 58 24.20 15.50 -23.54
CA THR A 58 22.98 16.16 -23.02
C THR A 58 21.95 16.30 -24.14
N ILE A 59 20.79 15.66 -23.97
CA ILE A 59 19.64 15.82 -24.87
C ILE A 59 18.69 16.84 -24.26
N ARG A 60 18.64 18.04 -24.86
CA ARG A 60 17.86 19.18 -24.35
C ARG A 60 16.41 18.77 -24.02
N LYS A 61 15.98 19.11 -22.80
CA LYS A 61 14.63 18.85 -22.24
C LYS A 61 14.22 17.37 -22.12
N ARG A 62 15.12 16.43 -22.44
CA ARG A 62 14.85 14.98 -22.36
C ARG A 62 15.73 14.27 -21.35
N GLY A 63 16.98 14.72 -21.17
CA GLY A 63 17.88 14.15 -20.17
C GLY A 63 19.31 13.98 -20.68
N TYR A 64 19.94 12.88 -20.28
CA TYR A 64 21.33 12.57 -20.53
C TYR A 64 21.48 11.16 -21.11
N ARG A 65 22.51 10.95 -21.92
CA ARG A 65 22.81 9.66 -22.54
C ARG A 65 24.29 9.33 -22.40
N LEU A 66 24.60 8.09 -22.02
CA LEU A 66 25.97 7.59 -22.03
C LEU A 66 26.35 7.15 -23.45
N LEU A 67 27.43 7.73 -23.98
CA LEU A 67 28.04 7.39 -25.27
C LEU A 67 29.17 6.38 -25.14
N ALA A 68 29.73 6.24 -23.94
CA ALA A 68 30.85 5.34 -23.67
C ALA A 68 30.49 3.88 -23.98
N GLU A 69 31.35 3.20 -24.73
CA GLU A 69 31.34 1.73 -24.77
C GLU A 69 31.81 1.19 -23.42
N LEU A 70 30.99 0.37 -22.79
CA LEU A 70 31.28 -0.24 -21.49
C LEU A 70 31.97 -1.58 -21.72
N SER A 71 33.25 -1.66 -21.37
CA SER A 71 33.93 -2.94 -21.17
C SER A 71 33.78 -3.34 -19.71
N TYR A 72 33.15 -4.48 -19.46
CA TYR A 72 33.17 -5.12 -18.17
C TYR A 72 34.34 -6.10 -18.22
N ASP A 73 35.48 -5.74 -17.63
CA ASP A 73 36.61 -6.65 -17.43
C ASP A 73 36.20 -7.73 -16.41
N ASP A 74 35.28 -8.61 -16.79
CA ASP A 74 35.45 -10.00 -16.43
C ASP A 74 36.64 -10.47 -17.28
N ASP A 75 37.69 -11.03 -16.68
CA ASP A 75 38.76 -11.69 -17.43
C ASP A 75 38.17 -12.91 -18.16
N VAL A 76 37.47 -12.66 -19.28
CA VAL A 76 36.82 -13.68 -20.10
C VAL A 76 37.91 -14.37 -20.89
N SER A 77 38.41 -15.48 -20.35
CA SER A 77 39.39 -16.32 -21.03
C SER A 77 38.75 -16.99 -22.26
N ASN A 78 39.04 -16.47 -23.44
CA ASN A 78 38.58 -17.02 -24.71
C ASN A 78 38.94 -18.51 -24.84
N GLY A 79 37.96 -19.34 -25.19
CA GLY A 79 38.17 -20.78 -25.41
C GLY A 79 38.28 -21.63 -24.15
N SER A 80 37.89 -21.12 -22.98
CA SER A 80 37.86 -21.88 -21.72
C SER A 80 36.72 -22.92 -21.64
N TRP A 81 35.72 -22.85 -22.53
CA TRP A 81 34.57 -23.76 -22.53
C TRP A 81 34.17 -24.24 -23.94
N LEU A 82 34.91 -25.21 -24.49
CA LEU A 82 34.70 -25.71 -25.87
C LEU A 82 33.98 -27.06 -25.96
N HIS A 83 33.78 -27.75 -24.85
CA HIS A 83 33.35 -29.15 -24.83
C HIS A 83 31.83 -29.35 -24.78
N ALA A 84 31.07 -28.29 -24.48
CA ALA A 84 29.61 -28.35 -24.31
C ALA A 84 28.96 -27.00 -24.63
N SER A 85 27.63 -26.98 -24.72
CA SER A 85 26.87 -25.73 -24.83
C SER A 85 27.17 -24.82 -23.63
N PRO A 86 27.48 -23.53 -23.85
CA PRO A 86 27.60 -22.55 -22.77
C PRO A 86 26.23 -22.04 -22.28
N PHE A 87 25.15 -22.38 -23.00
CA PHE A 87 23.77 -22.06 -22.64
C PHE A 87 23.05 -23.31 -22.12
N ARG A 88 22.44 -23.21 -20.94
CA ARG A 88 21.82 -24.35 -20.23
C ARG A 88 20.34 -24.56 -20.56
N GLY A 89 19.71 -23.67 -21.31
CA GLY A 89 18.30 -23.78 -21.64
C GLY A 89 17.41 -23.58 -20.41
N LEU A 90 16.54 -24.54 -20.14
CA LEU A 90 15.63 -24.50 -18.99
C LEU A 90 16.22 -25.09 -17.70
N GLU A 91 17.44 -25.63 -17.76
CA GLU A 91 18.14 -26.15 -16.59
C GLU A 91 18.78 -25.02 -15.76
N ALA A 92 18.92 -25.26 -14.46
CA ALA A 92 19.68 -24.36 -13.60
C ALA A 92 21.19 -24.47 -13.88
N PHE A 93 21.93 -23.39 -13.65
CA PHE A 93 23.38 -23.47 -13.60
C PHE A 93 23.78 -24.10 -12.26
N GLU A 94 24.81 -24.93 -12.30
CA GLU A 94 25.34 -25.69 -11.15
C GLU A 94 26.76 -25.22 -10.87
N GLU A 95 27.39 -25.68 -9.79
CA GLU A 95 28.77 -25.31 -9.43
C GLU A 95 29.76 -25.48 -10.60
N GLN A 96 29.70 -26.61 -11.31
CA GLN A 96 30.58 -26.88 -12.46
C GLN A 96 30.37 -25.92 -13.63
N HIS A 97 29.26 -25.18 -13.65
CA HIS A 97 28.92 -24.20 -14.68
C HIS A 97 29.35 -22.77 -14.29
N ALA A 98 30.06 -22.57 -13.18
CA ALA A 98 30.49 -21.23 -12.72
C ALA A 98 31.26 -20.45 -13.78
N ALA A 99 32.09 -21.13 -14.59
CA ALA A 99 32.89 -20.50 -15.65
C ALA A 99 32.06 -19.95 -16.84
N ILE A 100 30.79 -20.34 -16.94
CA ILE A 100 29.85 -19.89 -17.98
C ILE A 100 28.67 -19.09 -17.40
N PHE A 101 28.70 -18.76 -16.10
CA PHE A 101 27.64 -18.04 -15.41
C PHE A 101 27.95 -16.53 -15.33
N PHE A 102 27.43 -15.77 -16.30
CA PHE A 102 27.68 -14.32 -16.44
C PHE A 102 26.44 -13.45 -16.18
N GLY A 103 26.62 -12.13 -16.05
CA GLY A 103 25.53 -11.17 -15.88
C GLY A 103 24.90 -11.10 -14.48
N ARG A 104 25.47 -11.81 -13.49
CA ARG A 104 24.96 -11.82 -12.11
C ARG A 104 26.00 -11.51 -11.04
N LYS A 105 27.20 -11.05 -11.44
CA LYS A 105 28.31 -10.79 -10.50
C LYS A 105 27.95 -9.84 -9.37
N LEU A 106 27.29 -8.72 -9.67
CA LEU A 106 26.86 -7.76 -8.65
C LEU A 106 25.88 -8.39 -7.64
N SER A 107 24.92 -9.19 -8.11
CA SER A 107 23.98 -9.90 -7.25
C SER A 107 24.67 -10.92 -6.36
N VAL A 108 25.68 -11.63 -6.89
CA VAL A 108 26.51 -12.55 -6.11
C VAL A 108 27.28 -11.80 -5.03
N ASP A 109 27.95 -10.69 -5.36
CA ASP A 109 28.75 -9.93 -4.41
C ASP A 109 27.90 -9.34 -3.28
N GLN A 110 26.72 -8.82 -3.60
CA GLN A 110 25.77 -8.36 -2.60
C GLN A 110 25.25 -9.50 -1.71
N LEU A 111 24.97 -10.66 -2.29
CA LEU A 111 24.54 -11.83 -1.53
C LEU A 111 25.65 -12.35 -0.61
N VAL A 112 26.92 -12.33 -1.05
CA VAL A 112 28.09 -12.62 -0.20
C VAL A 112 28.14 -11.66 1.00
N GLN A 113 27.91 -10.36 0.80
CA GLN A 113 27.87 -9.38 1.89
C GLN A 113 26.75 -9.69 2.91
N VAL A 114 25.57 -10.06 2.43
CA VAL A 114 24.44 -10.47 3.29
C VAL A 114 24.82 -11.72 4.10
N VAL A 115 25.43 -12.72 3.47
CA VAL A 115 25.91 -13.94 4.15
C VAL A 115 26.93 -13.58 5.24
N VAL A 116 27.95 -12.78 4.93
CA VAL A 116 28.98 -12.37 5.90
C VAL A 116 28.36 -11.62 7.09
N ALA A 117 27.41 -10.72 6.83
CA ALA A 117 26.72 -9.99 7.89
C ALA A 117 25.89 -10.91 8.80
N GLN A 118 25.24 -11.93 8.24
CA GLN A 118 24.47 -12.92 9.00
C GLN A 118 25.37 -13.83 9.85
N VAL A 119 26.52 -14.24 9.32
CA VAL A 119 27.54 -14.96 10.09
C VAL A 119 28.04 -14.13 11.27
N GLN A 120 28.36 -12.85 11.06
CA GLN A 120 28.77 -11.92 12.13
C GLN A 120 27.67 -11.70 13.18
N ALA A 121 26.39 -11.78 12.78
CA ALA A 121 25.24 -11.69 13.67
C ALA A 121 24.92 -13.00 14.42
N ALA A 122 25.78 -14.03 14.31
CA ALA A 122 25.61 -15.35 14.91
C ALA A 122 24.32 -16.06 14.47
N CYS A 123 23.86 -15.82 13.25
CA CYS A 123 22.72 -16.50 12.64
C CYS A 123 22.98 -16.66 11.15
N SER A 124 23.71 -17.72 10.78
CA SER A 124 24.19 -18.00 9.43
C SER A 124 23.10 -18.53 8.51
N MET A 125 22.02 -17.75 8.34
CA MET A 125 20.87 -18.09 7.51
C MET A 125 20.45 -16.90 6.66
N VAL A 126 20.28 -17.14 5.36
CA VAL A 126 19.85 -16.11 4.40
C VAL A 126 18.65 -16.60 3.58
N LEU A 127 17.67 -15.71 3.39
CA LEU A 127 16.50 -15.93 2.55
C LEU A 127 16.60 -15.16 1.23
N VAL A 128 16.78 -15.87 0.12
CA VAL A 128 16.77 -15.35 -1.24
C VAL A 128 15.33 -15.33 -1.77
N LEU A 129 14.80 -14.14 -1.98
CA LEU A 129 13.44 -13.88 -2.45
C LEU A 129 13.46 -13.42 -3.90
N GLY A 130 12.62 -13.98 -4.77
CA GLY A 130 12.45 -13.43 -6.12
C GLY A 130 11.31 -14.08 -6.89
N PRO A 131 10.81 -13.47 -7.98
CA PRO A 131 9.78 -14.07 -8.83
C PRO A 131 10.24 -15.41 -9.45
N SER A 132 9.29 -16.18 -9.99
CA SER A 132 9.62 -17.39 -10.74
C SER A 132 10.49 -17.04 -11.95
N GLY A 133 11.45 -17.90 -12.32
CA GLY A 133 12.30 -17.67 -13.48
C GLY A 133 13.40 -16.60 -13.33
N ALA A 134 13.51 -15.92 -12.18
CA ALA A 134 14.57 -14.92 -11.94
C ALA A 134 16.00 -15.50 -11.84
N GLY A 135 16.15 -16.83 -11.73
CA GLY A 135 17.44 -17.51 -11.63
C GLY A 135 17.97 -17.71 -10.20
N LYS A 136 17.09 -17.85 -9.19
CA LYS A 136 17.49 -18.04 -7.77
C LYS A 136 18.42 -19.24 -7.57
N THR A 137 18.04 -20.41 -8.10
CA THR A 137 18.84 -21.65 -8.04
C THR A 137 20.21 -21.45 -8.67
N SER A 138 20.27 -20.92 -9.90
CA SER A 138 21.51 -20.63 -10.61
C SER A 138 22.40 -19.61 -9.87
N LEU A 139 21.81 -18.55 -9.30
CA LEU A 139 22.54 -17.55 -8.52
C LEU A 139 23.24 -18.17 -7.32
N VAL A 140 22.58 -19.11 -6.62
CA VAL A 140 23.16 -19.76 -5.45
C VAL A 140 24.20 -20.81 -5.86
N GLN A 141 23.83 -21.73 -6.77
CA GLN A 141 24.64 -22.88 -7.14
C GLN A 141 25.86 -22.52 -8.00
N ALA A 142 25.72 -21.64 -8.99
CA ALA A 142 26.81 -21.28 -9.89
C ALA A 142 27.47 -19.93 -9.55
N GLY A 143 26.85 -19.14 -8.68
CA GLY A 143 27.35 -17.84 -8.25
C GLY A 143 27.89 -17.85 -6.82
N LEU A 144 26.98 -17.91 -5.84
CA LEU A 144 27.30 -17.77 -4.42
C LEU A 144 28.23 -18.86 -3.89
N ILE A 145 27.89 -20.13 -4.11
CA ILE A 145 28.64 -21.27 -3.55
C ILE A 145 30.08 -21.30 -4.10
N PRO A 146 30.32 -21.20 -5.43
CA PRO A 146 31.66 -21.11 -5.98
C PRO A 146 32.44 -19.90 -5.45
N ALA A 147 31.80 -18.73 -5.32
CA ALA A 147 32.44 -17.54 -4.77
C ALA A 147 32.88 -17.75 -3.31
N LEU A 148 32.04 -18.39 -2.49
CA LEU A 148 32.39 -18.70 -1.09
C LEU A 148 33.52 -19.75 -1.00
N LYS A 149 33.50 -20.80 -1.82
CA LYS A 149 34.58 -21.80 -1.91
C LYS A 149 35.90 -21.17 -2.39
N ALA A 150 35.84 -20.18 -3.27
CA ALA A 150 36.99 -19.42 -3.76
C ALA A 150 37.50 -18.35 -2.77
N GLY A 151 36.89 -18.20 -1.59
CA GLY A 151 37.33 -17.26 -0.56
C GLY A 151 36.85 -15.82 -0.74
N ALA A 152 35.68 -15.60 -1.38
CA ALA A 152 35.09 -14.27 -1.50
C ALA A 152 34.68 -13.64 -0.14
N ALA A 153 34.53 -14.46 0.91
CA ALA A 153 34.32 -13.99 2.27
C ALA A 153 35.66 -13.61 2.95
N PRO A 154 35.72 -12.54 3.75
CA PRO A 154 36.92 -12.18 4.49
C PRO A 154 37.36 -13.33 5.43
N ALA A 155 38.66 -13.64 5.48
CA ALA A 155 39.18 -14.73 6.32
C ALA A 155 38.78 -14.62 7.82
N GLU A 156 38.59 -13.39 8.30
CA GLU A 156 38.17 -13.08 9.67
C GLU A 156 36.70 -13.43 9.98
N SER A 157 35.88 -13.72 8.95
CA SER A 157 34.46 -14.02 9.15
C SER A 157 34.19 -15.44 9.65
N GLY A 158 35.19 -16.31 9.72
CA GLY A 158 35.01 -17.72 10.14
C GLY A 158 34.18 -18.56 9.17
N LEU A 159 34.06 -18.11 7.90
CA LEU A 159 33.31 -18.76 6.83
C LEU A 159 34.28 -19.36 5.81
N THR A 160 34.28 -20.67 5.64
CA THR A 160 35.14 -21.37 4.69
C THR A 160 34.41 -22.61 4.17
N ILE A 161 33.50 -22.39 3.22
CA ILE A 161 32.70 -23.47 2.63
C ILE A 161 33.63 -24.47 1.94
N SER A 162 33.62 -25.71 2.42
CA SER A 162 34.35 -26.84 1.83
C SER A 162 33.41 -27.68 0.97
N ASP A 163 32.18 -27.85 1.42
CA ASP A 163 31.17 -28.65 0.74
C ASP A 163 29.78 -28.01 0.86
N HIS A 164 28.87 -28.39 -0.04
CA HIS A 164 27.49 -27.97 -0.01
C HIS A 164 26.54 -29.09 -0.41
N VAL A 165 25.38 -29.11 0.25
CA VAL A 165 24.31 -30.05 -0.05
C VAL A 165 23.04 -29.30 -0.42
N GLN A 166 22.27 -29.86 -1.36
CA GLN A 166 21.03 -29.25 -1.83
C GLN A 166 19.83 -30.07 -1.38
N LEU A 167 18.86 -29.37 -0.78
CA LEU A 167 17.54 -29.88 -0.48
C LEU A 167 16.54 -29.13 -1.33
N ASP A 168 15.91 -29.84 -2.26
CA ASP A 168 14.80 -29.31 -3.04
C ASP A 168 13.48 -29.65 -2.35
N CYS A 169 12.83 -28.65 -1.76
CA CYS A 169 11.59 -28.87 -0.99
C CYS A 169 10.42 -29.39 -1.86
N ALA A 170 10.49 -29.29 -3.18
CA ALA A 170 9.45 -29.83 -4.06
C ALA A 170 9.67 -31.30 -4.45
N ASP A 171 10.83 -31.90 -4.16
CA ASP A 171 11.14 -33.30 -4.46
C ASP A 171 11.04 -34.24 -3.24
N MET A 172 10.41 -33.79 -2.15
CA MET A 172 10.43 -34.45 -0.84
C MET A 172 9.59 -35.74 -0.73
N GLY A 173 8.85 -36.15 -1.77
CA GLY A 173 8.08 -37.40 -1.74
C GLY A 173 7.01 -37.49 -0.63
N GLN A 174 7.00 -38.62 0.10
CA GLN A 174 6.17 -38.85 1.30
C GLN A 174 6.95 -38.72 2.61
N SER A 175 8.25 -38.47 2.54
CA SER A 175 9.11 -38.37 3.72
C SER A 175 8.83 -37.08 4.48
N GLY A 176 8.99 -37.12 5.81
CA GLY A 176 8.83 -35.93 6.64
C GLY A 176 9.94 -34.90 6.38
N LEU A 177 9.70 -33.62 6.69
CA LEU A 177 10.66 -32.53 6.39
C LEU A 177 12.05 -32.77 6.99
N LEU A 178 12.10 -33.30 8.21
CA LEU A 178 13.37 -33.60 8.91
C LEU A 178 14.07 -34.84 8.35
N GLU A 179 13.31 -35.82 7.84
CA GLU A 179 13.88 -37.01 7.22
C GLU A 179 14.54 -36.68 5.89
N THR A 180 13.93 -35.79 5.10
CA THR A 180 14.53 -35.30 3.86
C THR A 180 15.76 -34.44 4.13
N LEU A 181 15.73 -33.55 5.13
CA LEU A 181 16.91 -32.80 5.54
C LEU A 181 18.03 -33.72 6.04
N ALA A 182 17.70 -34.74 6.82
CA ALA A 182 18.65 -35.73 7.28
C ALA A 182 19.26 -36.50 6.10
N SER A 183 18.46 -36.91 5.12
CA SER A 183 18.94 -37.61 3.92
C SER A 183 19.99 -36.79 3.18
N VAL A 184 19.71 -35.50 2.94
CA VAL A 184 20.63 -34.59 2.25
C VAL A 184 21.89 -34.34 3.07
N LEU A 185 21.79 -34.27 4.40
CA LEU A 185 22.95 -34.10 5.28
C LEU A 185 23.85 -35.35 5.36
N LEU A 186 23.34 -36.54 5.05
CA LEU A 186 24.18 -37.74 4.98
C LEU A 186 25.18 -37.69 3.81
N ASP A 187 24.84 -36.97 2.74
CA ASP A 187 25.69 -36.80 1.57
C ASP A 187 26.77 -35.71 1.78
N ALA A 188 26.75 -35.00 2.91
CA ALA A 188 27.74 -33.97 3.22
C ALA A 188 29.11 -34.60 3.52
N GLU A 189 30.13 -34.16 2.80
CA GLU A 189 31.50 -34.62 2.94
C GLU A 189 32.41 -33.47 3.40
N ILE A 190 33.24 -33.73 4.40
CA ILE A 190 34.23 -32.76 4.89
C ILE A 190 35.58 -33.46 4.91
N ASP A 191 36.53 -32.91 4.15
CA ASP A 191 37.87 -33.50 3.98
C ASP A 191 37.81 -34.96 3.49
N ASP A 192 36.99 -35.21 2.45
CA ASP A 192 36.74 -36.52 1.81
C ASP A 192 36.17 -37.60 2.77
N ARG A 193 35.45 -37.17 3.81
CA ARG A 193 34.77 -38.07 4.76
C ARG A 193 33.34 -37.64 5.01
N LEU A 194 32.43 -38.60 5.04
CA LEU A 194 31.03 -38.37 5.36
C LEU A 194 30.90 -37.76 6.77
N LEU A 195 30.16 -36.65 6.86
CA LEU A 195 29.92 -35.95 8.12
C LEU A 195 29.14 -36.84 9.12
N PHE A 196 28.36 -37.80 8.62
CA PHE A 196 27.54 -38.74 9.40
C PHE A 196 27.76 -40.20 8.98
N GLU A 197 28.86 -40.80 9.40
CA GLU A 197 29.12 -42.22 9.18
C GLU A 197 28.13 -43.14 9.92
N ASN A 198 27.74 -44.26 9.29
CA ASN A 198 26.94 -45.34 9.89
C ASN A 198 25.57 -44.91 10.47
N THR A 199 24.99 -43.81 9.99
CA THR A 199 23.69 -43.29 10.44
C THR A 199 22.69 -43.30 9.29
N SER A 200 21.45 -43.71 9.55
CA SER A 200 20.36 -43.62 8.55
C SER A 200 19.64 -42.28 8.62
N ALA A 201 18.98 -41.87 7.53
CA ALA A 201 18.24 -40.60 7.48
C ALA A 201 17.16 -40.55 8.57
N ALA A 202 16.43 -41.65 8.78
CA ALA A 202 15.45 -41.77 9.86
C ALA A 202 16.07 -41.62 11.27
N ALA A 203 17.25 -42.20 11.51
CA ALA A 203 17.93 -42.09 12.81
C ALA A 203 18.42 -40.66 13.07
N LEU A 204 18.98 -39.99 12.05
CA LEU A 204 19.43 -38.60 12.16
C LEU A 204 18.24 -37.63 12.32
N ALA A 205 17.13 -37.85 11.60
CA ALA A 205 15.91 -37.07 11.77
C ALA A 205 15.28 -37.23 13.15
N GLN A 206 15.28 -38.46 13.69
CA GLN A 206 14.87 -38.71 15.06
C GLN A 206 15.80 -38.00 16.06
N TYR A 207 17.12 -37.99 15.80
CA TYR A 207 18.07 -37.30 16.66
C TYR A 207 17.85 -35.77 16.65
N MET A 208 17.61 -35.16 15.48
CA MET A 208 17.21 -33.75 15.36
C MET A 208 15.93 -33.42 16.14
N THR A 209 15.00 -34.38 16.24
CA THR A 209 13.73 -34.20 16.94
C THR A 209 13.87 -34.34 18.46
N GLN A 210 14.72 -35.27 18.92
CA GLN A 210 14.83 -35.65 20.33
C GLN A 210 15.94 -34.92 21.10
N ASP A 211 17.07 -34.63 20.44
CA ASP A 211 18.24 -33.99 21.06
C ASP A 211 19.06 -33.19 20.03
N LEU A 212 18.42 -32.15 19.50
CA LEU A 212 19.09 -31.18 18.63
C LEU A 212 20.31 -30.50 19.26
N PRO A 213 20.32 -30.12 20.56
CA PRO A 213 21.51 -29.53 21.19
C PRO A 213 22.72 -30.48 21.17
N GLY A 214 22.52 -31.77 21.44
CA GLY A 214 23.59 -32.77 21.35
C GLY A 214 24.13 -32.93 19.92
N LEU A 215 23.25 -32.93 18.91
CA LEU A 215 23.66 -32.93 17.50
C LEU A 215 24.48 -31.69 17.14
N ILE A 216 24.06 -30.50 17.59
CA ILE A 216 24.80 -29.24 17.37
C ILE A 216 26.18 -29.30 18.04
N GLU A 217 26.29 -29.83 19.25
CA GLU A 217 27.58 -29.99 19.93
C GLU A 217 28.50 -30.96 19.16
N GLN A 218 27.96 -32.03 18.58
CA GLN A 218 28.72 -32.94 17.71
C GLN A 218 29.20 -32.25 16.44
N LEU A 219 28.33 -31.47 15.80
CA LEU A 219 28.67 -30.66 14.63
C LEU A 219 29.77 -29.64 14.96
N GLN A 220 29.67 -28.91 16.08
CA GLN A 220 30.68 -27.95 16.54
C GLN A 220 32.05 -28.58 16.78
N LYS A 221 32.10 -29.82 17.27
CA LYS A 221 33.36 -30.56 17.45
C LYS A 221 34.00 -30.96 16.12
N ARG A 222 33.20 -31.28 15.10
CA ARG A 222 33.68 -31.69 13.76
C ARG A 222 33.92 -30.49 12.84
N LEU A 223 33.18 -29.41 13.03
CA LEU A 223 33.15 -28.19 12.23
C LEU A 223 33.39 -26.97 13.15
N PRO A 224 34.65 -26.65 13.48
CA PRO A 224 34.98 -25.51 14.36
C PRO A 224 34.70 -24.14 13.72
N THR A 225 34.49 -24.13 12.40
CA THR A 225 34.10 -22.96 11.59
C THR A 225 32.97 -23.36 10.65
N ILE A 226 32.36 -22.39 9.96
CA ILE A 226 31.29 -22.68 9.00
C ILE A 226 31.92 -23.26 7.73
N ARG A 227 31.82 -24.58 7.57
CA ARG A 227 32.39 -25.32 6.42
C ARG A 227 31.38 -26.00 5.52
N LEU A 228 30.13 -26.11 5.95
CA LEU A 228 29.05 -26.74 5.20
C LEU A 228 27.99 -25.70 4.84
N ALA A 229 27.61 -25.62 3.56
CA ALA A 229 26.43 -24.89 3.11
C ALA A 229 25.27 -25.85 2.83
N VAL A 230 24.08 -25.54 3.33
CA VAL A 230 22.85 -26.26 2.98
C VAL A 230 21.97 -25.30 2.18
N PHE A 231 21.81 -25.62 0.90
CA PHE A 231 20.91 -24.88 0.03
C PHE A 231 19.54 -25.52 0.01
N ILE A 232 18.56 -24.81 0.56
CA ILE A 232 17.16 -25.21 0.63
C ILE A 232 16.42 -24.47 -0.49
N ASP A 233 16.22 -25.15 -1.61
CA ASP A 233 15.58 -24.59 -2.79
C ASP A 233 14.06 -24.82 -2.78
N ARG A 234 13.34 -23.97 -3.52
CA ARG A 234 11.87 -23.99 -3.65
C ARG A 234 11.19 -24.10 -2.29
N PHE A 235 11.69 -23.34 -1.30
CA PHE A 235 11.25 -23.41 0.10
C PHE A 235 9.74 -23.23 0.25
N GLU A 236 9.08 -22.50 -0.65
CA GLU A 236 7.63 -22.35 -0.67
C GLU A 236 6.85 -23.68 -0.77
N ALA A 237 7.49 -24.76 -1.23
CA ALA A 237 6.85 -26.07 -1.36
C ALA A 237 6.34 -26.60 -0.01
N ILE A 238 7.03 -26.33 1.11
CA ILE A 238 6.62 -26.84 2.43
C ILE A 238 5.23 -26.35 2.86
N PHE A 239 4.77 -25.21 2.34
CA PHE A 239 3.44 -24.64 2.61
C PHE A 239 2.34 -25.24 1.73
N ARG A 240 2.72 -25.93 0.65
CA ARG A 240 1.79 -26.51 -0.32
C ARG A 240 1.55 -28.01 -0.12
N LEU A 241 2.43 -28.69 0.62
CA LEU A 241 2.33 -30.12 0.86
C LEU A 241 1.22 -30.43 1.88
N PRO A 242 0.12 -31.11 1.49
CA PRO A 242 -1.03 -31.35 2.36
C PRO A 242 -0.76 -32.39 3.45
N HIS A 243 0.26 -33.24 3.28
CA HIS A 243 0.66 -34.25 4.27
C HIS A 243 1.54 -33.67 5.38
N ILE A 244 2.13 -32.49 5.18
CA ILE A 244 2.96 -31.81 6.16
C ILE A 244 2.08 -30.95 7.06
N SER A 245 2.08 -31.26 8.35
CA SER A 245 1.32 -30.52 9.36
C SER A 245 1.96 -29.16 9.69
N GLU A 246 1.17 -28.25 10.26
CA GLU A 246 1.70 -26.97 10.76
C GLU A 246 2.75 -27.17 11.87
N GLN A 247 2.54 -28.16 12.74
CA GLN A 247 3.47 -28.53 13.80
C GLN A 247 4.81 -29.03 13.22
N GLU A 248 4.77 -29.84 12.16
CA GLU A 248 5.96 -30.33 11.48
C GLU A 248 6.73 -29.20 10.79
N ARG A 249 6.04 -28.27 10.10
CA ARG A 249 6.67 -27.05 9.56
C ARG A 249 7.36 -26.23 10.63
N ALA A 250 6.70 -26.03 11.77
CA ALA A 250 7.27 -25.28 12.89
C ALA A 250 8.51 -25.97 13.47
N ALA A 251 8.46 -27.30 13.63
CA ALA A 251 9.61 -28.09 14.09
C ALA A 251 10.78 -28.00 13.10
N PHE A 252 10.52 -28.14 11.81
CA PHE A 252 11.53 -28.01 10.76
C PHE A 252 12.20 -26.63 10.78
N ILE A 253 11.41 -25.55 10.79
CA ILE A 253 11.93 -24.17 10.82
C ILE A 253 12.72 -23.91 12.11
N ASN A 254 12.31 -24.48 13.24
CA ASN A 254 13.06 -24.39 14.49
C ASN A 254 14.42 -25.11 14.39
N VAL A 255 14.48 -26.28 13.75
CA VAL A 255 15.75 -26.98 13.48
C VAL A 255 16.67 -26.12 12.62
N LEU A 256 16.14 -25.50 11.57
CA LEU A 256 16.91 -24.58 10.72
C LEU A 256 17.46 -23.38 11.51
N ASP A 257 16.64 -22.71 12.34
CA ASP A 257 17.10 -21.58 13.16
C ASP A 257 18.22 -21.97 14.12
N GLN A 258 18.14 -23.15 14.75
CA GLN A 258 19.18 -23.63 15.66
C GLN A 258 20.45 -24.06 14.92
N LEU A 259 20.34 -24.72 13.76
CA LEU A 259 21.49 -25.04 12.91
C LEU A 259 22.19 -23.77 12.41
N ALA A 260 21.45 -22.73 12.03
CA ALA A 260 22.01 -21.44 11.62
C ALA A 260 22.81 -20.74 12.74
N ARG A 261 22.43 -20.96 14.00
CA ARG A 261 23.08 -20.39 15.19
C ARG A 261 24.20 -21.26 15.75
N SER A 262 24.43 -22.44 15.18
CA SER A 262 25.48 -23.37 15.62
C SER A 262 26.89 -22.83 15.40
N GLY A 263 27.08 -21.94 14.42
CA GLY A 263 28.40 -21.51 13.97
C GLY A 263 29.11 -22.52 13.05
N CYS A 264 28.41 -23.57 12.60
CA CYS A 264 28.99 -24.66 11.80
C CYS A 264 28.43 -24.77 10.37
N VAL A 265 27.20 -24.30 10.16
CA VAL A 265 26.44 -24.51 8.93
C VAL A 265 25.91 -23.17 8.41
N LEU A 266 26.02 -22.93 7.11
CA LEU A 266 25.38 -21.84 6.40
C LEU A 266 24.08 -22.35 5.77
N LEU A 267 22.95 -21.75 6.09
CA LEU A 267 21.65 -22.06 5.49
C LEU A 267 21.28 -21.01 4.44
N ILE A 268 20.95 -21.45 3.23
CA ILE A 268 20.47 -20.57 2.16
C ILE A 268 19.10 -21.05 1.75
N LEU A 269 18.07 -20.21 1.91
CA LEU A 269 16.69 -20.53 1.60
C LEU A 269 16.28 -19.77 0.34
N ALA A 270 15.90 -20.43 -0.75
CA ALA A 270 15.31 -19.76 -1.91
C ALA A 270 13.78 -19.90 -1.89
N CYS A 271 13.07 -18.77 -1.94
CA CYS A 271 11.62 -18.73 -1.88
C CYS A 271 11.03 -17.72 -2.87
N ARG A 272 9.80 -17.92 -3.32
CA ARG A 272 9.09 -16.94 -4.15
C ARG A 272 8.46 -15.82 -3.34
N ASN A 273 8.40 -14.62 -3.93
CA ASN A 273 7.88 -13.40 -3.26
C ASN A 273 6.39 -13.50 -2.89
N ASP A 274 5.59 -14.21 -3.68
CA ASP A 274 4.15 -14.40 -3.44
C ASP A 274 3.84 -15.29 -2.24
N PHE A 275 4.82 -16.04 -1.72
CA PHE A 275 4.69 -16.84 -0.50
C PHE A 275 5.10 -16.09 0.76
N TYR A 276 5.47 -14.81 0.65
CA TYR A 276 5.82 -13.99 1.81
C TYR A 276 4.77 -14.00 2.94
N PRO A 277 3.44 -13.93 2.69
CA PRO A 277 2.44 -14.00 3.75
C PRO A 277 2.57 -15.27 4.62
N HIS A 278 2.94 -16.41 4.01
CA HIS A 278 3.14 -17.66 4.76
C HIS A 278 4.41 -17.64 5.61
N LEU A 279 5.46 -16.93 5.17
CA LEU A 279 6.68 -16.75 5.94
C LEU A 279 6.46 -15.93 7.22
N THR A 280 5.52 -14.97 7.19
CA THR A 280 5.23 -14.10 8.35
C THR A 280 4.66 -14.85 9.55
N ALA A 281 4.13 -16.06 9.34
CA ALA A 281 3.61 -16.91 10.41
C ALA A 281 4.71 -17.49 11.31
N TYR A 282 5.99 -17.39 10.92
CA TYR A 282 7.11 -18.03 11.63
C TYR A 282 8.09 -16.98 12.18
N PRO A 283 8.13 -16.77 13.51
CA PRO A 283 8.97 -15.75 14.14
C PRO A 283 10.48 -15.90 13.83
N ALA A 284 11.00 -17.12 13.71
CA ALA A 284 12.41 -17.37 13.40
C ALA A 284 12.83 -16.76 12.04
N LEU A 285 12.01 -16.98 11.00
CA LEU A 285 12.25 -16.43 9.66
C LEU A 285 12.09 -14.90 9.65
N MET A 286 11.10 -14.37 10.38
CA MET A 286 10.88 -12.93 10.48
C MET A 286 12.00 -12.21 11.23
N ASN A 287 12.48 -12.77 12.34
CA ASN A 287 13.57 -12.20 13.11
C ASN A 287 14.88 -12.14 12.32
N MET A 288 15.18 -13.20 11.56
CA MET A 288 16.32 -13.23 10.65
C MET A 288 16.16 -12.16 9.55
N LYS A 289 14.98 -12.06 8.92
CA LYS A 289 14.71 -11.05 7.88
C LYS A 289 14.90 -9.62 8.41
N LEU A 290 14.34 -9.30 9.58
CA LEU A 290 14.42 -7.98 10.21
C LEU A 290 15.85 -7.57 10.56
N ARG A 291 16.77 -8.53 10.69
CA ARG A 291 18.21 -8.32 10.90
C ARG A 291 19.01 -8.25 9.59
N GLY A 292 18.33 -8.14 8.46
CA GLY A 292 18.95 -8.06 7.14
C GLY A 292 19.31 -9.40 6.52
N GLY A 293 18.82 -10.54 7.04
CA GLY A 293 19.09 -11.87 6.50
C GLY A 293 18.32 -12.24 5.23
N HIS A 294 17.94 -11.26 4.41
CA HIS A 294 17.23 -11.51 3.16
C HIS A 294 17.92 -10.83 1.99
N PHE A 295 17.70 -11.37 0.81
CA PHE A 295 18.18 -10.82 -0.45
C PHE A 295 17.09 -10.91 -1.50
N ASP A 296 16.58 -9.77 -1.96
CA ASP A 296 15.55 -9.68 -2.99
C ASP A 296 16.20 -9.68 -4.38
N LEU A 297 16.16 -10.83 -5.06
CA LEU A 297 16.62 -11.01 -6.42
C LEU A 297 15.60 -10.48 -7.42
N THR A 298 15.97 -9.41 -8.11
CA THR A 298 15.21 -8.86 -9.23
C THR A 298 15.52 -9.59 -10.55
N PRO A 299 14.62 -9.53 -11.54
CA PRO A 299 14.96 -9.88 -12.92
C PRO A 299 16.24 -9.14 -13.39
N PRO A 300 17.04 -9.74 -14.29
CA PRO A 300 18.27 -9.13 -14.79
C PRO A 300 17.98 -7.86 -15.59
N GLY A 301 18.82 -6.83 -15.44
CA GLY A 301 18.73 -5.60 -16.23
C GLY A 301 19.34 -5.76 -17.64
N SER A 302 19.30 -4.69 -18.46
CA SER A 302 19.83 -4.72 -19.83
C SER A 302 21.32 -5.09 -19.89
N ALA A 303 22.13 -4.55 -18.98
CA ALA A 303 23.56 -4.86 -18.89
C ALA A 303 23.81 -6.33 -18.50
N ASP A 304 23.03 -6.84 -17.54
CA ASP A 304 23.10 -8.25 -17.12
C ASP A 304 22.75 -9.18 -18.29
N ILE A 305 21.67 -8.86 -19.03
CA ILE A 305 21.24 -9.61 -20.23
C ILE A 305 22.31 -9.58 -21.32
N ALA A 306 22.96 -8.45 -21.54
CA ALA A 306 24.05 -8.35 -22.51
C ALA A 306 25.19 -9.33 -22.18
N GLN A 307 25.61 -9.39 -20.92
CA GLN A 307 26.63 -10.33 -20.46
C GLN A 307 26.16 -11.79 -20.56
N ILE A 308 24.90 -12.07 -20.20
CA ILE A 308 24.27 -13.40 -20.32
C ILE A 308 24.25 -13.91 -21.77
N ILE A 309 24.18 -13.02 -22.76
CA ILE A 309 24.20 -13.38 -24.18
C ILE A 309 25.64 -13.46 -24.71
N ARG A 310 26.47 -12.44 -24.44
CA ARG A 310 27.77 -12.27 -25.10
C ARG A 310 28.89 -13.09 -24.48
N HIS A 311 29.02 -13.11 -23.15
CA HIS A 311 30.19 -13.71 -22.50
C HIS A 311 30.21 -15.25 -22.60
N PRO A 312 29.10 -15.99 -22.43
CA PRO A 312 29.09 -17.44 -22.67
C PRO A 312 29.44 -17.78 -24.13
N ALA A 313 29.04 -16.95 -25.09
CA ALA A 313 29.43 -17.13 -26.50
C ALA A 313 30.94 -16.94 -26.70
N GLN A 314 31.54 -15.92 -26.07
CA GLN A 314 32.98 -15.64 -26.17
C GLN A 314 33.84 -16.78 -25.60
N VAL A 315 33.54 -17.28 -24.39
CA VAL A 315 34.29 -18.40 -23.79
C VAL A 315 34.18 -19.70 -24.60
N ALA A 316 33.08 -19.86 -25.35
CA ALA A 316 32.83 -20.98 -26.25
C ALA A 316 33.23 -20.72 -27.71
N GLN A 317 33.85 -19.56 -28.01
CA GLN A 317 34.25 -19.14 -29.36
C GLN A 317 33.10 -19.12 -30.40
N LEU A 318 31.89 -18.78 -29.95
CA LEU A 318 30.71 -18.61 -30.80
C LEU A 318 30.62 -17.18 -31.32
N ARG A 319 30.03 -17.02 -32.51
CA ARG A 319 29.82 -15.71 -33.15
C ARG A 319 28.36 -15.52 -33.52
N TYR A 320 27.88 -14.29 -33.41
CA TYR A 320 26.54 -13.89 -33.84
C TYR A 320 26.61 -13.33 -35.26
N THR A 321 25.69 -13.72 -36.15
CA THR A 321 25.58 -13.11 -37.48
C THR A 321 25.17 -11.65 -37.39
N VAL A 322 25.59 -10.83 -38.37
CA VAL A 322 25.05 -9.49 -38.64
C VAL A 322 24.17 -9.55 -39.87
N ASP A 323 22.98 -8.94 -39.82
CA ASP A 323 22.02 -8.95 -40.92
C ASP A 323 22.37 -7.95 -42.04
N GLY A 324 21.54 -7.90 -43.09
CA GLY A 324 21.75 -6.99 -44.24
C GLY A 324 21.55 -5.50 -43.91
N HIS A 325 21.03 -5.18 -42.73
CA HIS A 325 20.82 -3.82 -42.22
C HIS A 325 21.89 -3.38 -41.22
N GLY A 326 22.81 -4.29 -40.85
CA GLY A 326 23.88 -4.02 -39.90
C GLY A 326 23.51 -4.29 -38.44
N GLU A 327 22.34 -4.88 -38.16
CA GLU A 327 21.96 -5.30 -36.80
C GLU A 327 22.54 -6.69 -36.50
N SER A 328 23.13 -6.83 -35.30
CA SER A 328 23.70 -8.11 -34.85
C SER A 328 22.68 -8.94 -34.07
N LEU A 329 22.73 -10.28 -34.20
CA LEU A 329 21.72 -11.16 -33.58
C LEU A 329 21.68 -11.05 -32.05
N ASP A 330 22.81 -10.80 -31.40
CA ASP A 330 22.86 -10.53 -29.96
C ASP A 330 22.13 -9.25 -29.57
N GLU A 331 22.16 -8.20 -30.40
CA GLU A 331 21.36 -6.97 -30.19
C GLU A 331 19.87 -7.23 -30.31
N LEU A 332 19.49 -8.02 -31.32
CA LEU A 332 18.11 -8.45 -31.50
C LEU A 332 17.61 -9.28 -30.29
N LEU A 333 18.43 -10.22 -29.80
CA LEU A 333 18.13 -11.02 -28.60
C LEU A 333 18.02 -10.17 -27.34
N MET A 334 18.92 -9.19 -27.15
CA MET A 334 18.84 -8.23 -26.04
C MET A 334 17.53 -7.43 -26.09
N ASN A 335 17.13 -6.96 -27.26
CA ASN A 335 15.90 -6.20 -27.44
C ASN A 335 14.65 -7.06 -27.19
N ALA A 336 14.64 -8.29 -27.70
CA ALA A 336 13.56 -9.24 -27.45
C ALA A 336 13.43 -9.59 -25.94
N ALA A 337 14.56 -9.65 -25.22
CA ALA A 337 14.59 -9.95 -23.79
C ALA A 337 13.93 -8.88 -22.90
N LYS A 338 13.71 -7.65 -23.40
CA LYS A 338 13.08 -6.54 -22.66
C LYS A 338 11.56 -6.67 -22.51
N ALA A 339 10.92 -7.66 -23.15
CA ALA A 339 9.46 -7.75 -23.29
C ALA A 339 8.68 -8.20 -22.04
N GLY A 340 9.34 -8.67 -20.97
CA GLY A 340 8.64 -9.04 -19.72
C GLY A 340 9.48 -9.73 -18.64
N PRO A 341 8.92 -9.97 -17.45
CA PRO A 341 9.63 -10.53 -16.28
C PRO A 341 9.99 -12.03 -16.39
N ASP A 342 9.31 -12.79 -17.25
CA ASP A 342 9.50 -14.25 -17.42
C ASP A 342 10.50 -14.61 -18.53
N THR A 343 11.29 -13.65 -19.00
CA THR A 343 12.02 -13.77 -20.28
C THR A 343 13.36 -14.48 -20.16
N LEU A 344 13.95 -14.57 -18.96
CA LEU A 344 15.28 -15.16 -18.77
C LEU A 344 15.34 -16.68 -19.09
N PRO A 345 14.40 -17.54 -18.64
CA PRO A 345 14.38 -18.95 -19.04
C PRO A 345 14.16 -19.13 -20.55
N LEU A 346 13.32 -18.29 -21.17
CA LEU A 346 13.07 -18.32 -22.62
C LEU A 346 14.32 -17.90 -23.40
N LEU A 347 15.06 -16.91 -22.91
CA LEU A 347 16.32 -16.46 -23.49
C LEU A 347 17.37 -17.57 -23.46
N GLN A 348 17.54 -18.23 -22.31
CA GLN A 348 18.47 -19.35 -22.20
C GLN A 348 18.07 -20.52 -23.11
N TYR A 349 16.78 -20.81 -23.25
CA TYR A 349 16.29 -21.82 -24.18
C TYR A 349 16.60 -21.45 -25.63
N CYS A 350 16.27 -20.23 -26.05
CA CYS A 350 16.55 -19.71 -27.39
C CYS A 350 18.05 -19.78 -27.73
N LEU A 351 18.92 -19.33 -26.81
CA LEU A 351 20.37 -19.38 -26.98
C LEU A 351 20.91 -20.82 -27.10
N GLN A 352 20.37 -21.75 -26.31
CA GLN A 352 20.74 -23.17 -26.42
C GLN A 352 20.32 -23.75 -27.77
N GLU A 353 19.16 -23.35 -28.29
CA GLU A 353 18.66 -23.87 -29.56
C GLU A 353 19.40 -23.25 -30.77
N LEU A 354 19.77 -21.97 -30.68
CA LEU A 354 20.73 -21.36 -31.60
C LEU A 354 22.07 -22.08 -31.58
N TYR A 355 22.57 -22.46 -30.40
CA TYR A 355 23.80 -23.24 -30.29
C TYR A 355 23.69 -24.61 -30.98
N ARG A 356 22.56 -25.31 -30.86
CA ARG A 356 22.35 -26.61 -31.52
C ARG A 356 22.29 -26.47 -33.05
N GLN A 357 21.73 -25.37 -33.54
CA GLN A 357 21.59 -25.08 -34.98
C GLN A 357 22.76 -24.28 -35.57
N ARG A 358 23.83 -24.06 -34.79
CA ARG A 358 25.00 -23.29 -35.21
C ARG A 358 25.70 -23.91 -36.42
N SER A 359 26.37 -23.08 -37.21
CA SER A 359 27.25 -23.58 -38.27
C SER A 359 28.47 -24.33 -37.71
N PRO A 360 29.15 -25.17 -38.52
CA PRO A 360 30.39 -25.82 -38.11
C PRO A 360 31.48 -24.86 -37.61
N ASP A 361 31.46 -23.61 -38.08
CA ASP A 361 32.40 -22.54 -37.70
C ASP A 361 31.97 -21.76 -36.43
N GLY A 362 30.94 -22.23 -35.73
CA GLY A 362 30.47 -21.69 -34.45
C GLY A 362 29.54 -20.48 -34.56
N GLU A 363 28.89 -20.28 -35.71
CA GLU A 363 28.06 -19.10 -35.96
C GLU A 363 26.57 -19.34 -35.61
N LEU A 364 26.00 -18.44 -34.80
CA LEU A 364 24.60 -18.38 -34.38
C LEU A 364 23.87 -17.40 -35.32
N SER A 365 22.88 -17.88 -36.08
CA SER A 365 22.35 -17.15 -37.24
C SER A 365 20.96 -16.52 -37.03
N HIS A 366 20.74 -15.35 -37.63
CA HIS A 366 19.41 -14.73 -37.75
C HIS A 366 18.39 -15.64 -38.41
N GLN A 367 18.83 -16.44 -39.40
CA GLN A 367 17.96 -17.40 -40.09
C GLN A 367 17.41 -18.43 -39.10
N ALA A 368 18.28 -19.07 -38.30
CA ALA A 368 17.85 -20.02 -37.27
C ALA A 368 16.92 -19.35 -36.24
N TYR A 369 17.22 -18.12 -35.83
CA TYR A 369 16.38 -17.35 -34.90
C TYR A 369 14.97 -17.08 -35.47
N HIS A 370 14.85 -16.70 -36.74
CA HIS A 370 13.56 -16.47 -37.37
C HIS A 370 12.79 -17.76 -37.66
N ASP A 371 13.49 -18.83 -38.07
CA ASP A 371 12.89 -20.13 -38.35
C ASP A 371 12.27 -20.77 -37.09
N MET A 372 12.86 -20.53 -35.91
CA MET A 372 12.29 -20.95 -34.63
C MET A 372 11.17 -20.03 -34.11
N GLY A 373 10.82 -18.97 -34.85
CA GLY A 373 9.78 -17.99 -34.47
C GLY A 373 10.25 -16.95 -33.44
N GLY A 374 11.55 -16.71 -33.37
CA GLY A 374 12.17 -15.80 -32.42
C GLY A 374 12.10 -16.27 -30.96
N LEU A 375 12.40 -15.35 -30.03
CA LEU A 375 12.47 -15.65 -28.59
C LEU A 375 11.16 -16.22 -28.03
N ASP A 376 10.02 -15.67 -28.47
CA ASP A 376 8.68 -16.09 -28.03
C ASP A 376 8.19 -17.39 -28.69
N GLY A 377 8.68 -17.69 -29.90
CA GLY A 377 8.25 -18.84 -30.70
C GLY A 377 8.99 -20.15 -30.40
N ALA A 378 10.24 -20.05 -29.91
CA ALA A 378 11.13 -21.20 -29.76
C ALA A 378 10.55 -22.34 -28.91
N ILE A 379 9.93 -22.02 -27.76
CA ILE A 379 9.34 -23.03 -26.87
C ILE A 379 8.10 -23.70 -27.48
N GLY A 380 7.31 -22.95 -28.27
CA GLY A 380 6.15 -23.47 -28.99
C GLY A 380 6.56 -24.36 -30.18
N ALA A 381 7.60 -23.96 -30.91
CA ALA A 381 8.17 -24.73 -32.01
C ALA A 381 8.73 -26.08 -31.53
N ARG A 382 9.43 -26.09 -30.38
CA ARG A 382 9.92 -27.33 -29.76
C ARG A 382 8.78 -28.25 -29.33
N ALA A 383 7.73 -27.69 -28.73
CA ALA A 383 6.56 -28.47 -28.36
C ALA A 383 5.90 -29.12 -29.60
N GLU A 384 5.79 -28.40 -30.71
CA GLU A 384 5.31 -28.98 -31.97
C GLU A 384 6.26 -30.04 -32.54
N GLN A 385 7.58 -29.86 -32.44
CA GLN A 385 8.56 -30.87 -32.88
C GLN A 385 8.40 -32.18 -32.09
N VAL A 386 8.39 -32.11 -30.76
CA VAL A 386 8.22 -33.29 -29.89
C VAL A 386 6.90 -34.00 -30.22
N ILE A 387 5.84 -33.25 -30.48
CA ILE A 387 4.54 -33.80 -30.85
C ILE A 387 4.56 -34.42 -32.25
N SER A 388 5.33 -33.88 -33.19
CA SER A 388 5.46 -34.42 -34.54
C SER A 388 6.22 -35.76 -34.60
N GLU A 389 7.07 -36.02 -33.60
CA GLU A 389 7.82 -37.28 -33.45
C GLU A 389 6.98 -38.39 -32.79
N LEU A 390 5.77 -38.07 -32.29
CA LEU A 390 4.84 -39.01 -31.66
C LEU A 390 3.85 -39.63 -32.67
N GLY A 391 3.37 -40.84 -32.34
CA GLY A 391 2.35 -41.54 -33.12
C GLY A 391 0.95 -40.89 -32.99
N MET A 392 0.09 -41.11 -34.00
CA MET A 392 -1.25 -40.53 -34.06
C MET A 392 -2.13 -40.84 -32.83
N SER A 393 -1.98 -42.02 -32.21
CA SER A 393 -2.71 -42.41 -31.00
C SER A 393 -2.26 -41.61 -29.77
N GLN A 394 -0.97 -41.31 -29.66
CA GLN A 394 -0.37 -40.51 -28.58
C GLN A 394 -0.79 -39.04 -28.70
N ILE A 395 -0.77 -38.49 -29.91
CA ILE A 395 -1.23 -37.12 -30.17
C ILE A 395 -2.73 -36.96 -29.82
N ALA A 396 -3.56 -37.96 -30.10
CA ALA A 396 -4.99 -37.94 -29.80
C ALA A 396 -5.30 -37.89 -28.29
N ALA A 397 -4.33 -38.24 -27.43
CA ALA A 397 -4.47 -38.14 -25.97
C ALA A 397 -4.27 -36.71 -25.44
N LEU A 398 -3.70 -35.81 -26.23
CA LEU A 398 -3.34 -34.45 -25.80
C LEU A 398 -4.52 -33.61 -25.26
N PRO A 399 -5.73 -33.59 -25.89
CA PRO A 399 -6.87 -32.84 -25.35
C PRO A 399 -7.29 -33.30 -23.94
N GLN A 400 -7.25 -34.61 -23.69
CA GLN A 400 -7.60 -35.18 -22.39
C GLN A 400 -6.59 -34.78 -21.33
N LEU A 401 -5.30 -34.81 -21.69
CA LEU A 401 -4.20 -34.37 -20.86
C LEU A 401 -4.29 -32.87 -20.53
N LEU A 402 -4.51 -32.01 -21.53
CA LEU A 402 -4.67 -30.57 -21.37
C LEU A 402 -5.88 -30.22 -20.50
N SER A 403 -7.00 -30.94 -20.68
CA SER A 403 -8.15 -30.79 -19.78
C SER A 403 -7.75 -31.05 -18.33
N ARG A 404 -6.85 -31.99 -18.04
CA ARG A 404 -6.38 -32.27 -16.68
C ARG A 404 -5.38 -31.25 -16.16
N LEU A 405 -4.61 -30.59 -17.02
CA LEU A 405 -3.51 -29.69 -16.61
C LEU A 405 -3.88 -28.21 -16.57
N VAL A 406 -4.73 -27.74 -17.48
CA VAL A 406 -5.01 -26.30 -17.65
C VAL A 406 -6.11 -25.83 -16.70
N LEU A 407 -5.87 -24.70 -16.04
CA LEU A 407 -6.82 -23.98 -15.23
C LEU A 407 -7.08 -22.59 -15.81
N VAL A 408 -8.36 -22.25 -15.95
CA VAL A 408 -8.79 -20.88 -16.30
C VAL A 408 -9.49 -20.29 -15.09
N ALA A 409 -9.04 -19.11 -14.64
CA ALA A 409 -9.64 -18.39 -13.53
C ALA A 409 -11.02 -17.79 -13.89
N GLU A 410 -11.80 -17.42 -12.88
CA GLU A 410 -13.15 -16.86 -13.08
C GLU A 410 -13.13 -15.45 -13.69
N ASP A 411 -11.99 -14.74 -13.67
CA ASP A 411 -11.82 -13.39 -14.22
C ASP A 411 -11.49 -13.34 -15.73
N GLU A 412 -11.53 -14.51 -16.40
CA GLU A 412 -11.26 -14.72 -17.83
C GLU A 412 -9.83 -14.37 -18.32
N SER A 413 -8.98 -13.82 -17.46
CA SER A 413 -7.69 -13.23 -17.89
C SER A 413 -6.49 -14.13 -17.63
N THR A 414 -6.55 -14.98 -16.60
CA THR A 414 -5.41 -15.79 -16.17
C THR A 414 -5.60 -17.27 -16.51
N VAL A 415 -4.70 -17.75 -17.38
CA VAL A 415 -4.55 -19.16 -17.76
C VAL A 415 -3.31 -19.70 -17.05
N THR A 416 -3.51 -20.66 -16.16
CA THR A 416 -2.46 -21.27 -15.33
C THR A 416 -2.46 -22.78 -15.50
N SER A 417 -1.47 -23.45 -14.93
CA SER A 417 -1.42 -24.92 -14.91
C SER A 417 -1.51 -25.49 -13.50
N ARG A 418 -1.98 -26.73 -13.39
CA ARG A 418 -1.89 -27.54 -12.17
C ARG A 418 -1.07 -28.79 -12.39
N ARG A 419 -0.60 -29.40 -11.30
CA ARG A 419 0.02 -30.73 -11.31
C ARG A 419 -1.04 -31.82 -11.37
N VAL A 420 -0.70 -32.91 -12.06
CA VAL A 420 -1.57 -34.06 -12.30
C VAL A 420 -0.80 -35.34 -11.94
N PRO A 421 -1.35 -36.22 -11.09
CA PRO A 421 -0.68 -37.48 -10.74
C PRO A 421 -0.46 -38.37 -11.96
N TRP A 422 0.69 -39.05 -12.04
CA TRP A 422 0.95 -40.08 -13.06
C TRP A 422 -0.07 -41.22 -12.98
N SER A 423 -0.56 -41.54 -11.77
CA SER A 423 -1.64 -42.51 -11.55
C SER A 423 -2.99 -42.13 -12.18
N SER A 424 -3.15 -40.89 -12.63
CA SER A 424 -4.35 -40.45 -13.35
C SER A 424 -4.31 -40.76 -14.84
N LEU A 425 -3.15 -41.18 -15.37
CA LEU A 425 -3.01 -41.59 -16.77
C LEU A 425 -3.64 -42.96 -16.96
N SER A 426 -4.55 -43.07 -17.92
CA SER A 426 -5.42 -44.24 -18.11
C SER A 426 -4.97 -45.16 -19.23
N SER A 427 -4.00 -44.73 -20.05
CA SER A 427 -3.53 -45.47 -21.23
C SER A 427 -2.02 -45.36 -21.41
N ASP A 428 -1.43 -46.35 -22.09
CA ASP A 428 0.00 -46.37 -22.44
C ASP A 428 0.37 -45.21 -23.39
N ASP A 429 -0.56 -44.79 -24.26
CA ASP A 429 -0.39 -43.64 -25.14
C ASP A 429 -0.33 -42.31 -24.36
N GLU A 430 -1.16 -42.13 -23.32
CA GLU A 430 -1.09 -40.98 -22.41
C GLU A 430 0.27 -40.93 -21.67
N THR A 431 0.73 -42.08 -21.18
CA THR A 431 2.02 -42.19 -20.48
C THR A 431 3.19 -41.85 -21.39
N LYS A 432 3.21 -42.37 -22.63
CA LYS A 432 4.26 -42.07 -23.62
C LYS A 432 4.27 -40.60 -24.05
N LEU A 433 3.09 -39.98 -24.21
CA LEU A 433 2.98 -38.55 -24.49
C LEU A 433 3.57 -37.70 -23.35
N VAL A 434 3.20 -37.99 -22.10
CA VAL A 434 3.73 -37.27 -20.93
C VAL A 434 5.22 -37.48 -20.79
N GLN A 435 5.70 -38.72 -20.95
CA GLN A 435 7.13 -39.04 -20.88
C GLN A 435 7.92 -38.26 -21.94
N ALA A 436 7.47 -38.22 -23.19
CA ALA A 436 8.14 -37.45 -24.23
C ALA A 436 8.17 -35.93 -23.95
N LEU A 437 7.11 -35.38 -23.35
CA LEU A 437 7.08 -33.96 -22.95
C LEU A 437 7.97 -33.68 -21.72
N VAL A 438 8.12 -34.63 -20.80
CA VAL A 438 9.03 -34.54 -19.65
C VAL A 438 10.49 -34.70 -20.09
N ASP A 439 10.78 -35.66 -20.96
CA ASP A 439 12.12 -35.89 -21.54
C ASP A 439 12.58 -34.69 -22.37
N ALA A 440 11.63 -33.97 -22.99
CA ALA A 440 11.89 -32.73 -23.69
C ALA A 440 11.91 -31.48 -22.78
N HIS A 441 11.78 -31.64 -21.47
CA HIS A 441 11.71 -30.58 -20.45
C HIS A 441 10.59 -29.55 -20.66
N LEU A 442 9.58 -29.89 -21.45
CA LEU A 442 8.38 -29.08 -21.63
C LEU A 442 7.45 -29.27 -20.44
N PHE A 443 7.43 -30.46 -19.87
CA PHE A 443 6.80 -30.80 -18.60
C PHE A 443 7.87 -31.12 -17.54
N VAL A 444 7.50 -30.93 -16.27
CA VAL A 444 8.30 -31.34 -15.12
C VAL A 444 7.54 -32.44 -14.41
N SER A 445 8.25 -33.50 -14.03
CA SER A 445 7.75 -34.53 -13.12
C SER A 445 8.22 -34.21 -11.70
N ASP A 446 7.30 -34.17 -10.74
CA ASP A 446 7.55 -33.90 -9.33
C ASP A 446 6.67 -34.80 -8.43
N LEU A 447 6.94 -34.86 -7.13
CA LEU A 447 6.11 -35.63 -6.19
C LEU A 447 5.02 -34.72 -5.61
N HIS A 448 3.75 -34.98 -5.95
CA HIS A 448 2.62 -34.20 -5.45
C HIS A 448 1.72 -35.06 -4.54
N GLY A 449 1.69 -34.73 -3.24
CA GLY A 449 0.90 -35.48 -2.25
C GLY A 449 1.39 -36.92 -2.06
N GLY A 450 2.67 -37.19 -2.30
CA GLY A 450 3.26 -38.50 -2.10
C GLY A 450 3.14 -39.48 -3.27
N ALA A 451 2.57 -39.05 -4.39
CA ALA A 451 2.53 -39.82 -5.63
C ALA A 451 3.30 -39.07 -6.72
N PRO A 452 3.97 -39.77 -7.65
CA PRO A 452 4.57 -39.10 -8.79
C PRO A 452 3.47 -38.34 -9.52
N ALA A 453 3.73 -37.07 -9.81
CA ALA A 453 2.90 -36.17 -10.61
C ALA A 453 3.74 -35.49 -11.70
N PHE A 454 3.05 -34.89 -12.66
CA PHE A 454 3.67 -34.10 -13.71
C PHE A 454 2.87 -32.82 -13.94
N GLY A 455 3.49 -31.83 -14.56
CA GLY A 455 2.79 -30.69 -15.10
C GLY A 455 3.67 -29.81 -15.98
N ILE A 456 3.11 -28.71 -16.43
CA ILE A 456 3.80 -27.82 -17.39
C ILE A 456 5.03 -27.20 -16.71
N ALA A 457 6.17 -27.26 -17.39
CA ALA A 457 7.43 -26.70 -16.90
C ALA A 457 7.35 -25.17 -16.81
N HIS A 458 6.73 -24.54 -17.81
CA HIS A 458 6.59 -23.09 -17.88
C HIS A 458 5.23 -22.66 -18.47
N GLU A 459 4.56 -21.69 -17.84
CA GLU A 459 3.24 -21.19 -18.31
C GLU A 459 3.30 -20.47 -19.65
N ALA A 460 4.49 -20.16 -20.17
CA ALA A 460 4.68 -19.69 -21.54
C ALA A 460 4.13 -20.70 -22.56
N LEU A 461 4.19 -22.01 -22.27
CA LEU A 461 3.62 -23.05 -23.12
C LEU A 461 2.10 -22.88 -23.32
N LEU A 462 1.38 -22.39 -22.31
CA LEU A 462 -0.06 -22.15 -22.40
C LEU A 462 -0.42 -20.98 -23.33
N ARG A 463 0.53 -20.06 -23.54
CA ARG A 463 0.34 -18.82 -24.30
C ARG A 463 1.01 -18.84 -25.68
N ARG A 464 2.00 -19.72 -25.88
CA ARG A 464 2.88 -19.70 -27.06
C ARG A 464 2.91 -21.01 -27.85
N TRP A 465 2.38 -22.11 -27.33
CA TRP A 465 2.25 -23.36 -28.09
C TRP A 465 0.96 -23.31 -28.93
N PRO A 466 1.03 -23.16 -30.28
CA PRO A 466 -0.13 -22.82 -31.10
C PRO A 466 -1.32 -23.77 -30.94
N ARG A 467 -1.06 -25.08 -30.87
CA ARG A 467 -2.10 -26.10 -30.68
C ARG A 467 -2.79 -26.00 -29.32
N VAL A 468 -2.04 -25.69 -28.27
CA VAL A 468 -2.58 -25.51 -26.91
C VAL A 468 -3.38 -24.21 -26.82
N VAL A 469 -2.87 -23.11 -27.39
CA VAL A 469 -3.58 -21.81 -27.43
C VAL A 469 -4.92 -21.96 -28.14
N ALA A 470 -4.92 -22.54 -29.34
CA ALA A 470 -6.15 -22.79 -30.10
C ALA A 470 -7.14 -23.68 -29.33
N TRP A 471 -6.65 -24.73 -28.67
CA TRP A 471 -7.48 -25.62 -27.86
C TRP A 471 -8.08 -24.93 -26.64
N ILE A 472 -7.31 -24.09 -25.94
CA ILE A 472 -7.78 -23.31 -24.78
C ILE A 472 -8.83 -22.29 -25.20
N ASP A 473 -8.64 -21.61 -26.33
CA ASP A 473 -9.60 -20.64 -26.85
C ASP A 473 -10.92 -21.32 -27.25
N GLU A 474 -10.87 -22.47 -27.91
CA GLU A 474 -12.04 -23.26 -28.28
C GLU A 474 -12.81 -23.77 -27.05
N HIS A 475 -12.11 -24.17 -25.99
CA HIS A 475 -12.71 -24.84 -24.82
C HIS A 475 -12.75 -23.98 -23.54
N ARG A 476 -12.58 -22.66 -23.66
CA ARG A 476 -12.44 -21.74 -22.52
C ARG A 476 -13.59 -21.85 -21.51
N GLN A 477 -14.84 -21.87 -21.98
CA GLN A 477 -16.02 -21.99 -21.11
C GLN A 477 -16.10 -23.36 -20.39
N ALA A 478 -15.66 -24.43 -21.05
CA ALA A 478 -15.63 -25.77 -20.47
C ALA A 478 -14.56 -25.89 -19.38
N LEU A 479 -13.38 -25.31 -19.61
CA LEU A 479 -12.30 -25.22 -18.63
C LEU A 479 -12.70 -24.42 -17.39
N GLN A 480 -13.36 -23.28 -17.56
CA GLN A 480 -13.90 -22.47 -16.44
C GLN A 480 -14.94 -23.24 -15.62
N THR A 481 -15.89 -23.87 -16.30
CA THR A 481 -16.92 -24.70 -15.65
C THR A 481 -16.27 -25.81 -14.83
N ARG A 482 -15.23 -26.44 -15.37
CA ARG A 482 -14.47 -27.48 -14.68
C ARG A 482 -13.72 -26.94 -13.47
N SER A 483 -12.98 -25.84 -13.59
CA SER A 483 -12.30 -25.18 -12.46
C SER A 483 -13.27 -24.89 -11.30
N ARG A 484 -14.47 -24.40 -11.61
CA ARG A 484 -15.53 -24.15 -10.61
C ARG A 484 -16.01 -25.45 -9.96
N ILE A 485 -16.28 -26.49 -10.75
CA ILE A 485 -16.69 -27.81 -10.24
C ILE A 485 -15.60 -28.41 -9.36
N SER A 486 -14.32 -28.32 -9.73
CA SER A 486 -13.19 -28.80 -8.92
C SER A 486 -13.14 -28.10 -7.56
N ALA A 487 -13.30 -26.77 -7.54
CA ALA A 487 -13.31 -25.99 -6.29
C ALA A 487 -14.55 -26.30 -5.40
N GLN A 488 -15.70 -26.60 -6.00
CA GLN A 488 -16.91 -27.01 -5.27
C GLN A 488 -16.79 -28.45 -4.73
N ALA A 489 -16.25 -29.37 -5.53
CA ALA A 489 -16.01 -30.76 -5.13
C ALA A 489 -15.04 -30.85 -3.94
N LYS A 490 -13.95 -30.05 -3.97
CA LYS A 490 -13.00 -29.97 -2.85
C LYS A 490 -13.68 -29.47 -1.57
N ARG A 491 -14.42 -28.36 -1.64
CA ARG A 491 -15.18 -27.84 -0.48
C ARG A 491 -16.22 -28.83 0.06
N TRP A 492 -16.90 -29.56 -0.82
CA TRP A 492 -17.84 -30.61 -0.43
C TRP A 492 -17.11 -31.73 0.34
N GLN A 493 -15.95 -32.16 -0.13
CA GLN A 493 -15.14 -33.17 0.55
C GLN A 493 -14.60 -32.69 1.90
N ASP A 494 -14.01 -31.49 1.95
CA ASP A 494 -13.48 -30.87 3.18
C ASP A 494 -14.58 -30.66 4.24
N SER A 495 -15.82 -30.47 3.82
CA SER A 495 -16.98 -30.35 4.72
C SER A 495 -17.48 -31.67 5.31
N GLY A 496 -16.89 -32.82 4.94
CA GLY A 496 -17.40 -34.14 5.29
C GLY A 496 -18.59 -34.59 4.42
N ARG A 497 -18.62 -34.17 3.15
CA ARG A 497 -19.63 -34.54 2.14
C ARG A 497 -21.07 -34.10 2.50
N LYS A 498 -21.24 -32.91 3.08
CA LYS A 498 -22.58 -32.38 3.44
C LYS A 498 -23.46 -32.16 2.22
N ARG A 499 -24.77 -32.37 2.37
CA ARG A 499 -25.74 -32.35 1.25
C ARG A 499 -26.05 -30.95 0.71
N ASP A 500 -25.96 -29.93 1.56
CA ASP A 500 -26.19 -28.51 1.23
C ASP A 500 -25.10 -27.91 0.33
N MET A 501 -23.96 -28.61 0.20
CA MET A 501 -22.83 -28.22 -0.66
C MET A 501 -22.88 -28.86 -2.06
N LEU A 502 -23.90 -29.67 -2.38
CA LEU A 502 -24.10 -30.27 -3.71
C LEU A 502 -24.60 -29.23 -4.74
N LEU A 503 -24.37 -29.49 -6.03
CA LEU A 503 -24.80 -28.57 -7.09
C LEU A 503 -26.33 -28.40 -7.08
N PRO A 504 -26.85 -27.16 -7.07
CA PRO A 504 -28.28 -26.92 -7.12
C PRO A 504 -28.85 -27.23 -8.52
N SER A 505 -30.16 -27.54 -8.56
CA SER A 505 -30.90 -27.68 -9.83
C SER A 505 -30.78 -26.41 -10.68
N GLY A 506 -30.63 -26.52 -11.99
CA GLY A 506 -30.56 -25.38 -12.91
C GLY A 506 -29.26 -25.32 -13.71
N THR A 507 -28.74 -24.11 -13.95
CA THR A 507 -27.61 -23.86 -14.85
C THR A 507 -26.35 -24.62 -14.47
N GLN A 508 -25.97 -24.64 -13.19
CA GLN A 508 -24.75 -25.34 -12.72
C GLN A 508 -24.84 -26.86 -12.92
N ALA A 509 -25.99 -27.47 -12.58
CA ALA A 509 -26.22 -28.90 -12.81
C ALA A 509 -26.25 -29.26 -14.32
N ASN A 510 -26.81 -28.39 -15.16
CA ASN A 510 -26.84 -28.58 -16.61
C ASN A 510 -25.45 -28.45 -17.23
N GLN A 511 -24.66 -27.45 -16.80
CA GLN A 511 -23.27 -27.27 -17.21
C GLN A 511 -22.42 -28.47 -16.82
N ALA A 512 -22.56 -28.99 -15.59
CA ALA A 512 -21.88 -30.21 -15.15
C ALA A 512 -22.31 -31.44 -15.97
N ARG A 513 -23.59 -31.56 -16.34
CA ARG A 513 -24.13 -32.64 -17.18
C ARG A 513 -23.62 -32.55 -18.63
N GLN A 514 -23.48 -31.35 -19.18
CA GLN A 514 -22.96 -31.12 -20.52
C GLN A 514 -21.46 -31.44 -20.57
N LEU A 515 -20.71 -31.02 -19.55
CA LEU A 515 -19.29 -31.30 -19.44
C LEU A 515 -19.01 -32.81 -19.33
N LEU A 516 -19.85 -33.58 -18.63
CA LEU A 516 -19.79 -35.05 -18.60
C LEU A 516 -19.95 -35.72 -19.98
N LYS A 517 -20.58 -35.05 -20.94
CA LYS A 517 -20.81 -35.56 -22.30
C LYS A 517 -19.78 -35.05 -23.32
N THR A 518 -18.90 -34.13 -22.91
CA THR A 518 -17.95 -33.48 -23.82
C THR A 518 -16.75 -34.40 -24.03
N THR A 519 -16.54 -34.84 -25.27
CA THR A 519 -15.38 -35.66 -25.66
C THR A 519 -14.09 -34.88 -25.45
N GLY A 520 -13.07 -35.50 -24.84
CA GLY A 520 -11.79 -34.84 -24.53
C GLY A 520 -11.71 -34.19 -23.15
N PHE A 521 -12.79 -34.19 -22.37
CA PHE A 521 -12.79 -33.73 -20.97
C PHE A 521 -12.92 -34.90 -20.00
N SER A 522 -12.07 -34.92 -18.97
CA SER A 522 -12.12 -35.93 -17.91
C SER A 522 -12.21 -35.29 -16.53
N PHE A 523 -13.05 -35.89 -15.68
CA PHE A 523 -13.15 -35.55 -14.27
C PHE A 523 -12.24 -36.46 -13.46
N THR A 524 -11.71 -35.94 -12.36
CA THR A 524 -11.10 -36.79 -11.32
C THR A 524 -12.18 -37.65 -10.66
N GLN A 525 -11.78 -38.74 -10.00
CA GLN A 525 -12.72 -39.61 -9.27
C GLN A 525 -13.57 -38.82 -8.25
N GLN A 526 -12.97 -37.84 -7.57
CA GLN A 526 -13.65 -36.98 -6.59
C GLN A 526 -14.68 -36.05 -7.27
N GLU A 527 -14.30 -35.41 -8.37
CA GLU A 527 -15.19 -34.55 -9.15
C GLU A 527 -16.36 -35.36 -9.72
N GLN A 528 -16.10 -36.57 -10.20
CA GLN A 528 -17.11 -37.46 -10.75
C GLN A 528 -18.10 -37.92 -9.68
N GLU A 529 -17.62 -38.28 -8.49
CA GLU A 529 -18.48 -38.62 -7.34
C GLU A 529 -19.36 -37.44 -6.93
N PHE A 530 -18.79 -36.23 -6.84
CA PHE A 530 -19.50 -35.00 -6.50
C PHE A 530 -20.60 -34.67 -7.52
N VAL A 531 -20.27 -34.67 -8.83
CA VAL A 531 -21.22 -34.35 -9.90
C VAL A 531 -22.32 -35.40 -9.96
N GLN A 532 -22.00 -36.70 -9.88
CA GLN A 532 -23.01 -37.75 -9.90
C GLN A 532 -23.95 -37.66 -8.68
N THR A 533 -23.40 -37.46 -7.48
CA THR A 533 -24.20 -37.30 -6.26
C THR A 533 -25.12 -36.08 -6.35
N SER A 534 -24.62 -34.98 -6.88
CA SER A 534 -25.39 -33.76 -7.12
C SER A 534 -26.52 -34.00 -8.13
N LEU A 535 -26.24 -34.65 -9.26
CA LEU A 535 -27.23 -34.92 -10.31
C LEU A 535 -28.34 -35.88 -9.86
N VAL A 536 -28.03 -36.86 -9.01
CA VAL A 536 -29.04 -37.74 -8.39
C VAL A 536 -29.96 -36.94 -7.46
N GLY A 537 -29.41 -36.00 -6.68
CA GLY A 537 -30.18 -35.08 -5.85
C GLY A 537 -31.12 -34.18 -6.68
N VAL A 538 -30.60 -33.64 -7.78
CA VAL A 538 -31.38 -32.82 -8.73
C VAL A 538 -32.53 -33.62 -9.34
N GLN A 539 -32.30 -34.84 -9.83
CA GLN A 539 -33.36 -35.69 -10.39
C GLN A 539 -34.48 -36.01 -9.38
N ARG A 540 -34.14 -36.21 -8.10
CA ARG A 540 -35.14 -36.39 -7.03
C ARG A 540 -35.96 -35.12 -6.79
N SER A 541 -35.30 -33.96 -6.77
CA SER A 541 -35.97 -32.67 -6.61
C SER A 541 -36.88 -32.31 -7.80
N GLU A 542 -36.47 -32.64 -9.02
CA GLU A 542 -37.27 -32.45 -10.24
C GLU A 542 -38.51 -33.34 -10.24
N ARG A 543 -38.38 -34.61 -9.82
CA ARG A 543 -39.52 -35.53 -9.63
C ARG A 543 -40.47 -35.04 -8.54
N LEU A 544 -39.95 -34.52 -7.43
CA LEU A 544 -40.78 -33.94 -6.36
C LEU A 544 -41.52 -32.68 -6.84
N ARG A 545 -40.86 -31.79 -7.60
CA ARG A 545 -41.50 -30.62 -8.24
C ARG A 545 -42.56 -31.03 -9.25
N LEU A 546 -42.35 -32.11 -10.00
CA LEU A 546 -43.35 -32.66 -10.92
C LEU A 546 -44.57 -33.20 -10.17
N CYS A 547 -44.38 -33.93 -9.07
CA CYS A 547 -45.47 -34.38 -8.20
C CYS A 547 -46.25 -33.20 -7.59
N ILE A 548 -45.55 -32.15 -7.17
CA ILE A 548 -46.16 -30.90 -6.66
C ILE A 548 -46.91 -30.19 -7.80
N MET A 549 -46.36 -30.11 -9.02
CA MET A 549 -47.05 -29.53 -10.18
C MET A 549 -48.31 -30.30 -10.55
N ILE A 550 -48.29 -31.64 -10.50
CA ILE A 550 -49.48 -32.47 -10.73
C ILE A 550 -50.56 -32.18 -9.69
N ALA A 551 -50.17 -32.08 -8.41
CA ALA A 551 -51.06 -31.69 -7.32
C ALA A 551 -51.57 -30.25 -7.43
N MET A 552 -50.76 -29.33 -7.98
CA MET A 552 -51.17 -27.96 -8.26
C MET A 552 -52.07 -27.86 -9.48
N THR A 553 -51.91 -28.70 -10.52
CA THR A 553 -52.80 -28.71 -11.69
C THR A 553 -54.19 -29.23 -11.35
N THR A 554 -54.32 -30.21 -10.45
CA THR A 554 -55.63 -30.62 -9.92
C THR A 554 -56.26 -29.53 -9.05
N LEU A 555 -55.44 -28.78 -8.29
CA LEU A 555 -55.88 -27.59 -7.56
C LEU A 555 -56.27 -26.43 -8.51
N ALA A 556 -55.61 -26.29 -9.66
CA ALA A 556 -55.83 -25.25 -10.65
C ALA A 556 -57.11 -25.49 -11.48
N VAL A 557 -57.48 -26.75 -11.75
CA VAL A 557 -58.80 -27.09 -12.31
C VAL A 557 -59.91 -26.72 -11.32
N LEU A 558 -59.66 -26.87 -10.02
CA LEU A 558 -60.56 -26.39 -8.96
C LEU A 558 -60.61 -24.85 -8.89
N ALA A 559 -59.50 -24.18 -9.17
CA ALA A 559 -59.39 -22.71 -9.19
C ALA A 559 -59.89 -22.07 -10.50
N GLY A 560 -59.96 -22.81 -11.61
CA GLY A 560 -60.48 -22.34 -12.89
C GLY A 560 -61.95 -21.95 -12.84
N SER A 561 -62.72 -22.50 -11.90
CA SER A 561 -64.10 -22.08 -11.62
C SER A 561 -64.18 -20.77 -10.83
N LEU A 562 -63.10 -20.36 -10.17
CA LEU A 562 -62.95 -19.09 -9.43
C LEU A 562 -62.28 -17.98 -10.29
N GLY A 563 -61.72 -18.34 -11.44
CA GLY A 563 -60.90 -17.50 -12.34
C GLY A 563 -61.65 -16.45 -13.17
N LEU A 564 -62.97 -16.33 -13.04
CA LEU A 564 -63.71 -15.15 -13.54
C LEU A 564 -63.47 -13.89 -12.66
N ALA A 565 -62.72 -14.01 -11.56
CA ALA A 565 -62.54 -12.95 -10.57
C ALA A 565 -61.21 -12.16 -10.62
N ALA A 566 -60.33 -12.35 -11.61
CA ALA A 566 -58.97 -11.78 -11.55
C ALA A 566 -58.46 -11.38 -12.95
N ARG A 567 -58.08 -10.15 -13.32
CA ARG A 567 -57.75 -8.87 -12.66
C ARG A 567 -56.65 -8.87 -11.60
N SER A 568 -56.20 -10.02 -11.10
CA SER A 568 -55.07 -10.10 -10.16
C SER A 568 -53.73 -10.46 -10.81
N ALA A 569 -53.68 -10.62 -12.14
CA ALA A 569 -52.45 -10.95 -12.86
C ALA A 569 -51.55 -9.72 -13.13
N GLN A 570 -52.06 -8.49 -12.91
CA GLN A 570 -51.27 -7.27 -13.07
C GLN A 570 -50.43 -6.95 -11.82
N THR A 571 -50.83 -7.41 -10.63
CA THR A 571 -50.19 -7.09 -9.35
C THR A 571 -48.96 -7.95 -9.00
N GLN A 572 -48.72 -9.09 -9.67
CA GLN A 572 -47.55 -9.94 -9.39
C GLN A 572 -46.26 -9.51 -10.11
N ALA A 573 -46.36 -8.83 -11.27
CA ALA A 573 -45.19 -8.30 -11.97
C ALA A 573 -44.61 -7.05 -11.29
N GLU A 574 -45.45 -6.24 -10.63
CA GLU A 574 -45.04 -5.08 -9.83
C GLU A 574 -44.39 -5.51 -8.49
N ALA A 575 -44.78 -6.67 -7.93
CA ALA A 575 -44.22 -7.18 -6.68
C ALA A 575 -42.74 -7.61 -6.80
N HIS A 576 -42.36 -8.38 -7.83
CA HIS A 576 -40.96 -8.79 -8.03
C HIS A 576 -40.03 -7.62 -8.39
N ARG A 577 -40.56 -6.55 -9.01
CA ARG A 577 -39.81 -5.33 -9.33
C ARG A 577 -39.58 -4.46 -8.10
N THR A 578 -40.61 -4.31 -7.27
CA THR A 578 -40.52 -3.58 -5.99
C THR A 578 -39.53 -4.26 -5.04
N GLU A 579 -39.44 -5.59 -5.07
CA GLU A 579 -38.48 -6.38 -4.27
C GLU A 579 -37.02 -6.15 -4.71
N ALA A 580 -36.76 -6.04 -6.03
CA ALA A 580 -35.43 -5.73 -6.57
C ALA A 580 -35.00 -4.27 -6.31
N GLU A 581 -35.93 -3.31 -6.46
CA GLU A 581 -35.70 -1.90 -6.13
C GLU A 581 -35.52 -1.69 -4.60
N GLY A 582 -36.25 -2.45 -3.78
CA GLY A 582 -36.11 -2.47 -2.31
C GLY A 582 -34.77 -3.05 -1.84
N LEU A 583 -34.29 -4.14 -2.46
CA LEU A 583 -32.96 -4.68 -2.19
C LEU A 583 -31.84 -3.70 -2.57
N MET A 584 -32.01 -2.95 -3.67
CA MET A 584 -31.08 -1.89 -4.06
C MET A 584 -31.06 -0.74 -3.05
N GLY A 585 -32.23 -0.36 -2.53
CA GLY A 585 -32.34 0.63 -1.45
C GLY A 585 -31.64 0.20 -0.15
N TYR A 586 -31.69 -1.09 0.18
CA TYR A 586 -30.91 -1.66 1.28
C TYR A 586 -29.40 -1.57 1.01
N MET A 587 -28.94 -1.96 -0.20
CA MET A 587 -27.53 -1.91 -0.58
C MET A 587 -26.96 -0.48 -0.59
N LEU A 588 -27.71 0.49 -1.10
CA LEU A 588 -27.29 1.91 -1.16
C LEU A 588 -27.56 2.68 0.15
N GLY A 589 -28.23 2.06 1.13
CA GLY A 589 -28.52 2.63 2.44
C GLY A 589 -27.71 1.96 3.54
N GLU A 590 -28.33 0.98 4.22
CA GLU A 590 -27.74 0.36 5.41
C GLU A 590 -26.38 -0.30 5.17
N PHE A 591 -26.18 -0.90 4.00
CA PHE A 591 -24.93 -1.60 3.71
C PHE A 591 -23.77 -0.62 3.51
N VAL A 592 -24.01 0.50 2.84
CA VAL A 592 -23.03 1.58 2.66
C VAL A 592 -22.68 2.26 3.98
N GLU A 593 -23.68 2.53 4.83
CA GLU A 593 -23.45 3.11 6.17
C GLU A 593 -22.53 2.24 7.03
N LYS A 594 -22.59 0.91 6.89
CA LYS A 594 -21.68 -0.01 7.59
C LYS A 594 -20.28 -0.08 6.98
N LEU A 595 -20.14 0.20 5.68
CA LEU A 595 -18.85 0.17 4.98
C LEU A 595 -18.08 1.49 5.07
N ARG A 596 -18.77 2.63 5.25
CA ARG A 596 -18.17 3.97 5.34
C ARG A 596 -17.08 4.07 6.42
N PRO A 597 -17.27 3.58 7.66
CA PRO A 597 -16.23 3.65 8.70
C PRO A 597 -15.03 2.73 8.43
N LEU A 598 -15.19 1.72 7.59
CA LEU A 598 -14.16 0.70 7.31
C LEU A 598 -13.18 1.13 6.20
N GLY A 599 -13.38 2.31 5.59
CA GLY A 599 -12.48 2.84 4.55
C GLY A 599 -12.42 2.01 3.27
N LYS A 600 -13.43 1.15 3.00
CA LYS A 600 -13.47 0.24 1.86
C LYS A 600 -13.98 0.93 0.58
N LEU A 601 -13.25 1.96 0.13
CA LEU A 601 -13.64 2.82 -0.98
C LEU A 601 -13.88 2.05 -2.30
N ASP A 602 -13.11 0.99 -2.58
CA ASP A 602 -13.28 0.20 -3.81
C ASP A 602 -14.59 -0.62 -3.84
N LEU A 603 -15.04 -1.11 -2.68
CA LEU A 603 -16.34 -1.78 -2.59
C LEU A 603 -17.47 -0.78 -2.79
N LEU A 604 -17.39 0.40 -2.17
CA LEU A 604 -18.38 1.47 -2.33
C LEU A 604 -18.47 1.93 -3.79
N ASP A 605 -17.32 2.04 -4.48
CA ASP A 605 -17.23 2.40 -5.89
C ASP A 605 -17.90 1.34 -6.79
N SER A 606 -17.57 0.06 -6.59
CA SER A 606 -18.10 -1.03 -7.41
C SER A 606 -19.63 -1.19 -7.29
N ILE A 607 -20.16 -1.09 -6.06
CA ILE A 607 -21.60 -1.22 -5.79
C ILE A 607 -22.36 -0.04 -6.39
N SER A 608 -21.86 1.18 -6.20
CA SER A 608 -22.53 2.40 -6.67
C SER A 608 -22.52 2.50 -8.20
N ASN A 609 -21.41 2.14 -8.87
CA ASN A 609 -21.35 2.11 -10.34
C ASN A 609 -22.26 1.03 -10.94
N ARG A 610 -22.35 -0.15 -10.30
CA ARG A 610 -23.23 -1.22 -10.77
C ARG A 610 -24.71 -0.87 -10.59
N ALA A 611 -25.06 -0.25 -9.46
CA ALA A 611 -26.41 0.28 -9.23
C ALA A 611 -26.75 1.38 -10.24
N LEU A 612 -25.83 2.33 -10.47
CA LEU A 612 -26.03 3.40 -11.46
C LEU A 612 -26.21 2.85 -12.88
N SER A 613 -25.42 1.86 -13.28
CA SER A 613 -25.54 1.20 -14.59
C SER A 613 -26.90 0.52 -14.77
N TYR A 614 -27.37 -0.21 -13.76
CA TYR A 614 -28.68 -0.85 -13.78
C TYR A 614 -29.83 0.17 -13.89
N LEU A 615 -29.73 1.28 -13.16
CA LEU A 615 -30.77 2.34 -13.10
C LEU A 615 -30.72 3.30 -14.31
N SER A 616 -29.64 3.31 -15.08
CA SER A 616 -29.46 4.19 -16.24
C SER A 616 -29.76 3.52 -17.58
N ASP A 617 -30.05 2.22 -17.60
CA ASP A 617 -30.38 1.46 -18.82
C ASP A 617 -31.77 1.82 -19.34
N THR A 618 -31.83 2.53 -20.47
CA THR A 618 -33.06 3.03 -21.10
C THR A 618 -34.02 1.94 -21.57
N ALA A 619 -33.56 0.69 -21.73
CA ALA A 619 -34.44 -0.44 -22.08
C ALA A 619 -35.24 -0.97 -20.87
N ARG A 620 -34.83 -0.58 -19.65
CA ARG A 620 -35.41 -1.04 -18.37
C ARG A 620 -35.86 0.11 -17.46
N SER A 621 -35.46 1.35 -17.78
CA SER A 621 -35.79 2.54 -17.01
C SER A 621 -37.30 2.74 -16.91
N SER A 622 -37.84 2.57 -15.71
CA SER A 622 -39.06 3.29 -15.36
C SER A 622 -38.65 4.64 -14.80
N ASP A 623 -39.32 5.70 -15.24
CA ASP A 623 -39.30 6.99 -14.54
C ASP A 623 -40.13 6.92 -13.25
N THR A 624 -40.02 5.82 -12.49
CA THR A 624 -40.63 5.71 -11.17
C THR A 624 -39.85 6.55 -10.19
N ASP A 625 -40.56 7.19 -9.26
CA ASP A 625 -39.95 8.06 -8.26
C ASP A 625 -38.85 7.34 -7.43
N MET A 626 -39.06 6.05 -7.17
CA MET A 626 -38.10 5.22 -6.43
C MET A 626 -36.82 4.97 -7.22
N ALA A 627 -36.91 4.66 -8.52
CA ALA A 627 -35.72 4.44 -9.35
C ALA A 627 -34.90 5.73 -9.51
N LEU A 628 -35.56 6.88 -9.68
CA LEU A 628 -34.92 8.20 -9.71
C LEU A 628 -34.23 8.54 -8.39
N ALA A 629 -34.88 8.28 -7.25
CA ALA A 629 -34.29 8.49 -5.93
C ALA A 629 -33.04 7.62 -5.70
N GLN A 630 -33.08 6.33 -6.09
CA GLN A 630 -31.91 5.44 -5.99
C GLN A 630 -30.78 5.86 -6.93
N ARG A 631 -31.11 6.42 -8.11
CA ARG A 631 -30.12 6.95 -9.06
C ARG A 631 -29.40 8.17 -8.48
N ALA A 632 -30.16 9.12 -7.91
CA ALA A 632 -29.60 10.27 -7.22
C ALA A 632 -28.69 9.85 -6.06
N LYS A 633 -29.11 8.85 -5.26
CA LYS A 633 -28.31 8.31 -4.16
C LYS A 633 -27.01 7.64 -4.63
N SER A 634 -27.07 6.88 -5.72
CA SER A 634 -25.88 6.25 -6.33
C SER A 634 -24.87 7.31 -6.80
N LEU A 635 -25.36 8.41 -7.40
CA LEU A 635 -24.52 9.53 -7.84
C LEU A 635 -23.87 10.26 -6.66
N GLN A 636 -24.58 10.43 -5.54
CA GLN A 636 -24.02 10.97 -4.31
C GLN A 636 -22.89 10.09 -3.77
N LEU A 637 -23.08 8.77 -3.71
CA LEU A 637 -22.02 7.84 -3.27
C LEU A 637 -20.80 7.84 -4.20
N ILE A 638 -21.01 7.89 -5.51
CA ILE A 638 -19.91 8.06 -6.48
C ILE A 638 -19.15 9.36 -6.20
N SER A 639 -19.84 10.44 -5.84
CA SER A 639 -19.18 11.69 -5.47
C SER A 639 -18.35 11.57 -4.20
N GLU A 640 -18.86 10.90 -3.15
CA GLU A 640 -18.12 10.65 -1.90
C GLU A 640 -16.82 9.88 -2.18
N VAL A 641 -16.90 8.82 -2.99
CA VAL A 641 -15.74 8.01 -3.41
C VAL A 641 -14.73 8.85 -4.21
N ARG A 642 -15.20 9.68 -5.14
CA ARG A 642 -14.33 10.54 -5.96
C ARG A 642 -13.65 11.63 -5.14
N ILE A 643 -14.34 12.24 -4.19
CA ILE A 643 -13.75 13.16 -3.21
C ILE A 643 -12.62 12.45 -2.45
N ALA A 644 -12.88 11.24 -1.94
CA ALA A 644 -11.89 10.46 -1.21
C ALA A 644 -10.65 10.08 -2.06
N ARG A 645 -10.81 9.98 -3.39
CA ARG A 645 -9.72 9.76 -4.36
C ARG A 645 -9.09 11.05 -4.91
N ALA A 646 -9.41 12.21 -4.33
CA ALA A 646 -8.93 13.52 -4.78
C ALA A 646 -9.31 13.88 -6.24
N ASP A 647 -10.48 13.44 -6.70
CA ASP A 647 -11.09 13.80 -7.98
C ASP A 647 -12.34 14.70 -7.77
N PRO A 648 -12.16 15.99 -7.43
CA PRO A 648 -13.27 16.90 -7.20
C PRO A 648 -14.08 17.18 -8.47
N ALA A 649 -13.46 17.12 -9.66
CA ALA A 649 -14.15 17.38 -10.92
C ALA A 649 -15.16 16.26 -11.25
N GLY A 650 -14.75 15.00 -11.11
CA GLY A 650 -15.66 13.88 -11.27
C GLY A 650 -16.74 13.85 -10.18
N ALA A 651 -16.41 14.23 -8.94
CA ALA A 651 -17.39 14.35 -7.86
C ALA A 651 -18.46 15.41 -8.15
N SER A 652 -18.06 16.61 -8.58
CA SER A 652 -18.99 17.66 -9.00
C SER A 652 -19.88 17.21 -10.15
N THR A 653 -19.33 16.49 -11.13
CA THR A 653 -20.10 15.95 -12.26
C THR A 653 -21.22 15.02 -11.81
N ALA A 654 -20.92 14.09 -10.90
CA ALA A 654 -21.90 13.16 -10.34
C ALA A 654 -22.98 13.90 -9.53
N LEU A 655 -22.58 14.85 -8.67
CA LEU A 655 -23.51 15.63 -7.86
C LEU A 655 -24.43 16.51 -8.70
N LEU A 656 -23.92 17.15 -9.76
CA LEU A 656 -24.73 17.97 -10.68
C LEU A 656 -25.77 17.12 -11.42
N ALA A 657 -25.41 15.90 -11.84
CA ALA A 657 -26.36 14.96 -12.42
C ALA A 657 -27.44 14.53 -11.40
N GLY A 658 -27.04 14.25 -10.15
CA GLY A 658 -27.98 13.93 -9.07
C GLY A 658 -28.91 15.09 -8.73
N ARG A 659 -28.39 16.31 -8.73
CA ARG A 659 -29.14 17.55 -8.51
C ARG A 659 -30.25 17.72 -9.53
N GLN A 660 -29.98 17.47 -10.81
CA GLN A 660 -30.99 17.58 -11.86
C GLN A 660 -32.17 16.63 -11.62
N ILE A 661 -31.89 15.39 -11.21
CA ILE A 661 -32.92 14.40 -10.87
C ILE A 661 -33.75 14.88 -9.68
N LEU A 662 -33.10 15.28 -8.59
CA LEU A 662 -33.77 15.72 -7.36
C LEU A 662 -34.61 16.98 -7.58
N GLN A 663 -34.12 17.94 -8.36
CA GLN A 663 -34.86 19.15 -8.71
C GLN A 663 -36.12 18.84 -9.53
N GLN A 664 -36.03 17.92 -10.49
CA GLN A 664 -37.19 17.49 -11.26
C GLN A 664 -38.24 16.82 -10.37
N GLN A 665 -37.83 15.93 -9.47
CA GLN A 665 -38.77 15.27 -8.55
C GLN A 665 -39.41 16.29 -7.59
N LEU A 666 -38.65 17.24 -7.07
CA LEU A 666 -39.15 18.30 -6.18
C LEU A 666 -40.10 19.30 -6.86
N GLN A 667 -40.09 19.44 -8.20
CA GLN A 667 -41.12 20.20 -8.90
C GLN A 667 -42.50 19.53 -8.77
N SER A 668 -42.53 18.20 -8.79
CA SER A 668 -43.77 17.43 -8.64
C SER A 668 -44.19 17.23 -7.19
N LYS A 669 -43.22 17.10 -6.27
CA LYS A 669 -43.44 16.87 -4.83
C LYS A 669 -42.65 17.87 -3.98
N PRO A 670 -43.07 19.15 -3.95
CA PRO A 670 -42.28 20.23 -3.36
C PRO A 670 -42.11 20.15 -1.83
N SER A 671 -42.92 19.34 -1.14
CA SER A 671 -42.90 19.19 0.32
C SER A 671 -42.49 17.78 0.77
N ASP A 672 -41.98 16.94 -0.14
CA ASP A 672 -41.50 15.61 0.22
C ASP A 672 -40.21 15.71 1.04
N ILE A 673 -40.29 15.29 2.31
CA ILE A 673 -39.21 15.42 3.30
C ILE A 673 -37.97 14.65 2.88
N ALA A 674 -38.12 13.45 2.32
CA ALA A 674 -36.98 12.62 1.92
C ALA A 674 -36.24 13.23 0.72
N LEU A 675 -36.98 13.75 -0.26
CA LEU A 675 -36.40 14.45 -1.41
C LEU A 675 -35.74 15.78 -1.00
N LEU A 676 -36.35 16.53 -0.08
CA LEU A 676 -35.76 17.76 0.46
C LEU A 676 -34.45 17.46 1.20
N LYS A 677 -34.41 16.39 2.00
CA LYS A 677 -33.19 15.95 2.68
C LYS A 677 -32.09 15.59 1.68
N SER A 678 -32.37 14.72 0.69
CA SER A 678 -31.39 14.34 -0.33
C SER A 678 -30.91 15.51 -1.20
N ALA A 679 -31.80 16.46 -1.53
CA ALA A 679 -31.41 17.68 -2.24
C ALA A 679 -30.52 18.59 -1.37
N GLY A 680 -30.80 18.64 -0.06
CA GLY A 680 -29.96 19.32 0.93
C GLY A 680 -28.55 18.72 1.02
N GLU A 681 -28.45 17.39 1.19
CA GLU A 681 -27.18 16.67 1.23
C GLU A 681 -26.37 16.86 -0.08
N ASN A 682 -27.02 16.78 -1.24
CA ASN A 682 -26.39 17.03 -2.53
C ASN A 682 -25.82 18.46 -2.63
N ALA A 683 -26.60 19.46 -2.21
CA ALA A 683 -26.15 20.85 -2.18
C ALA A 683 -25.01 21.07 -1.17
N PHE A 684 -25.07 20.45 0.01
CA PHE A 684 -23.97 20.49 0.98
C PHE A 684 -22.65 19.99 0.37
N TRP A 685 -22.65 18.82 -0.27
CA TRP A 685 -21.44 18.26 -0.86
C TRP A 685 -20.90 19.09 -2.04
N LEU A 686 -21.77 19.67 -2.87
CA LEU A 686 -21.35 20.64 -3.90
C LEU A 686 -20.67 21.85 -3.26
N GLY A 687 -21.28 22.41 -2.21
CA GLY A 687 -20.72 23.53 -1.46
C GLY A 687 -19.38 23.17 -0.81
N GLN A 688 -19.24 21.97 -0.25
CA GLN A 688 -18.01 21.49 0.37
C GLN A 688 -16.86 21.38 -0.64
N ILE A 689 -17.11 20.87 -1.85
CA ILE A 689 -16.10 20.80 -2.91
C ILE A 689 -15.57 22.20 -3.26
N TYR A 690 -16.47 23.19 -3.43
CA TYR A 690 -16.06 24.56 -3.72
C TYR A 690 -15.39 25.23 -2.52
N PHE A 691 -15.82 24.91 -1.30
CA PHE A 691 -15.19 25.38 -0.06
C PHE A 691 -13.74 24.88 0.05
N ASP A 692 -13.49 23.61 -0.23
CA ASP A 692 -12.15 23.02 -0.21
C ASP A 692 -11.23 23.61 -1.30
N GLN A 693 -11.82 24.00 -2.44
CA GLN A 693 -11.14 24.74 -3.51
C GLN A 693 -10.94 26.24 -3.20
N LYS A 694 -11.41 26.72 -2.04
CA LYS A 694 -11.42 28.14 -1.64
C LYS A 694 -12.22 29.04 -2.57
N ASN A 695 -13.17 28.47 -3.32
CA ASN A 695 -14.11 29.23 -4.13
C ASN A 695 -15.33 29.61 -3.27
N TRP A 696 -15.19 30.71 -2.53
CA TRP A 696 -16.14 31.11 -1.49
C TRP A 696 -17.52 31.49 -2.01
N ALA A 697 -17.61 32.06 -3.21
CA ALA A 697 -18.89 32.52 -3.76
C ALA A 697 -19.77 31.31 -4.13
N GLU A 698 -19.20 30.32 -4.80
CA GLU A 698 -19.89 29.10 -5.22
C GLU A 698 -20.19 28.22 -4.01
N ALA A 699 -19.27 28.12 -3.05
CA ALA A 699 -19.54 27.47 -1.77
C ALA A 699 -20.74 28.11 -1.06
N GLN A 700 -20.79 29.45 -0.98
CA GLN A 700 -21.91 30.17 -0.37
C GLN A 700 -23.23 29.89 -1.08
N LEU A 701 -23.23 29.85 -2.42
CA LEU A 701 -24.43 29.58 -3.22
C LEU A 701 -25.04 28.23 -2.82
N TYR A 702 -24.24 27.16 -2.82
CA TYR A 702 -24.75 25.83 -2.51
C TYR A 702 -25.05 25.62 -1.03
N PHE A 703 -24.31 26.25 -0.10
CA PHE A 703 -24.67 26.23 1.31
C PHE A 703 -25.96 26.99 1.63
N ASN A 704 -26.25 28.07 0.91
CA ASN A 704 -27.56 28.73 1.00
C ASN A 704 -28.66 27.85 0.41
N GLU A 705 -28.40 27.12 -0.68
CA GLU A 705 -29.34 26.14 -1.26
C GLU A 705 -29.62 25.00 -0.25
N TYR A 706 -28.60 24.48 0.43
CA TYR A 706 -28.76 23.52 1.52
C TYR A 706 -29.64 24.08 2.65
N LEU A 707 -29.36 25.29 3.14
CA LEU A 707 -30.19 25.93 4.16
C LEU A 707 -31.65 26.11 3.69
N ALA A 708 -31.86 26.47 2.43
CA ALA A 708 -33.20 26.63 1.88
C ALA A 708 -33.98 25.29 1.87
N TYR A 709 -33.34 24.18 1.52
CA TYR A 709 -33.95 22.85 1.61
C TYR A 709 -34.24 22.43 3.06
N ALA A 710 -33.29 22.63 3.97
CA ALA A 710 -33.47 22.33 5.39
C ALA A 710 -34.62 23.16 6.01
N ASN A 711 -34.75 24.44 5.63
CA ASN A 711 -35.85 25.29 6.05
C ASN A 711 -37.21 24.80 5.54
N ARG A 712 -37.28 24.37 4.28
CA ARG A 712 -38.50 23.78 3.71
C ARG A 712 -38.87 22.46 4.39
N GLN A 713 -37.87 21.62 4.71
CA GLN A 713 -38.07 20.37 5.45
C GLN A 713 -38.67 20.66 6.83
N SER A 714 -38.08 21.58 7.60
CA SER A 714 -38.60 21.95 8.92
C SER A 714 -39.97 22.63 8.83
N ALA A 715 -40.25 23.43 7.79
CA ALA A 715 -41.59 23.99 7.59
C ALA A 715 -42.64 22.93 7.29
N ALA A 716 -42.27 21.86 6.55
CA ALA A 716 -43.15 20.73 6.26
C ALA A 716 -43.40 19.83 7.49
N SER A 717 -42.47 19.81 8.46
CA SER A 717 -42.64 19.10 9.74
C SER A 717 -41.99 19.88 10.90
N PRO A 718 -42.71 20.87 11.47
CA PRO A 718 -42.15 21.80 12.46
C PRO A 718 -41.69 21.17 13.77
N ASP A 719 -42.21 19.99 14.11
CA ASP A 719 -41.89 19.22 15.31
C ASP A 719 -40.93 18.06 15.06
N ASP A 720 -40.45 17.89 13.82
CA ASP A 720 -39.45 16.88 13.49
C ASP A 720 -38.06 17.29 14.00
N VAL A 721 -37.50 16.47 14.89
CA VAL A 721 -36.15 16.64 15.44
C VAL A 721 -35.11 16.57 14.31
N GLY A 722 -35.31 15.71 13.31
CA GLY A 722 -34.42 15.57 12.17
C GLY A 722 -34.29 16.88 11.37
N GLY A 723 -35.41 17.54 11.09
CA GLY A 723 -35.44 18.84 10.42
C GLY A 723 -34.67 19.94 11.17
N TRP A 724 -34.77 20.00 12.50
CA TRP A 724 -33.99 20.97 13.29
C TRP A 724 -32.48 20.67 13.24
N ILE A 725 -32.11 19.39 13.25
CA ILE A 725 -30.71 18.95 13.14
C ILE A 725 -30.14 19.36 11.78
N GLU A 726 -30.85 19.09 10.67
CA GLU A 726 -30.41 19.47 9.32
C GLU A 726 -30.28 21.00 9.17
N GLN A 727 -31.23 21.78 9.68
CA GLN A 727 -31.12 23.24 9.71
C GLN A 727 -29.88 23.70 10.51
N SER A 728 -29.60 23.04 11.63
CA SER A 728 -28.44 23.37 12.45
C SER A 728 -27.12 23.10 11.72
N TYR A 729 -27.01 22.00 10.97
CA TYR A 729 -25.83 21.70 10.16
C TYR A 729 -25.63 22.73 9.03
N ALA A 730 -26.71 23.18 8.39
CA ALA A 730 -26.64 24.24 7.38
C ALA A 730 -26.12 25.56 7.98
N HIS A 731 -26.63 25.97 9.14
CA HIS A 731 -26.11 27.13 9.87
C HIS A 731 -24.65 26.95 10.32
N ASN A 732 -24.27 25.77 10.82
CA ASN A 732 -22.89 25.48 11.20
C ASN A 732 -21.94 25.63 9.98
N THR A 733 -22.38 25.19 8.81
CA THR A 733 -21.62 25.27 7.57
C THR A 733 -21.45 26.72 7.09
N LEU A 734 -22.51 27.53 7.13
CA LEU A 734 -22.44 28.96 6.82
C LEU A 734 -21.57 29.73 7.83
N GLY A 735 -21.60 29.35 9.10
CA GLY A 735 -20.73 29.90 10.13
C GLY A 735 -19.25 29.62 9.86
N THR A 736 -18.92 28.39 9.46
CA THR A 736 -17.55 28.01 9.07
C THR A 736 -17.08 28.78 7.83
N LEU A 737 -17.95 28.95 6.82
CA LEU A 737 -17.65 29.77 5.65
C LEU A 737 -17.40 31.23 6.02
N ALA A 738 -18.19 31.80 6.93
CA ALA A 738 -17.99 33.15 7.41
C ALA A 738 -16.63 33.31 8.13
N LEU A 739 -16.22 32.34 8.96
CA LEU A 739 -14.89 32.34 9.58
C LEU A 739 -13.75 32.30 8.55
N GLN A 740 -13.85 31.46 7.52
CA GLN A 740 -12.82 31.41 6.46
C GLN A 740 -12.71 32.71 5.67
N ARG A 741 -13.79 33.51 5.64
CA ARG A 741 -13.82 34.84 5.03
C ARG A 741 -13.51 35.97 6.00
N SER A 742 -13.06 35.64 7.22
CA SER A 742 -12.76 36.61 8.28
C SER A 742 -13.97 37.50 8.64
N ASP A 743 -15.17 36.92 8.68
CA ASP A 743 -16.42 37.54 9.14
C ASP A 743 -16.91 36.86 10.44
N PRO A 744 -16.26 37.16 11.58
CA PRO A 744 -16.56 36.51 12.85
C PRO A 744 -17.92 36.93 13.42
N GLU A 745 -18.45 38.10 13.09
CA GLU A 745 -19.80 38.53 13.48
C GLU A 745 -20.86 37.63 12.88
N ARG A 746 -20.80 37.44 11.54
CA ARG A 746 -21.72 36.53 10.87
C ARG A 746 -21.53 35.11 11.35
N ALA A 747 -20.30 34.65 11.51
CA ALA A 747 -20.02 33.33 12.05
C ALA A 747 -20.68 33.10 13.42
N ALA A 748 -20.50 34.04 14.36
CA ALA A 748 -21.11 33.96 15.68
C ALA A 748 -22.64 33.88 15.61
N SER A 749 -23.27 34.64 14.70
CA SER A 749 -24.72 34.61 14.49
C SER A 749 -25.19 33.25 13.95
N GLU A 750 -24.52 32.72 12.94
CA GLU A 750 -24.86 31.42 12.34
C GLU A 750 -24.67 30.27 13.34
N PHE A 751 -23.54 30.25 14.06
CA PHE A 751 -23.33 29.24 15.10
C PHE A 751 -24.32 29.35 16.26
N ALA A 752 -24.75 30.57 16.63
CA ALA A 752 -25.80 30.75 17.64
C ALA A 752 -27.13 30.13 17.22
N LEU A 753 -27.50 30.25 15.93
CA LEU A 753 -28.71 29.59 15.38
C LEU A 753 -28.56 28.07 15.42
N SER A 754 -27.41 27.55 15.01
CA SER A 754 -27.10 26.10 15.12
C SER A 754 -27.21 25.59 16.57
N VAL A 755 -26.59 26.29 17.53
CA VAL A 755 -26.66 25.97 18.97
C VAL A 755 -28.10 26.00 19.47
N THR A 756 -28.90 26.97 19.05
CA THR A 756 -30.32 27.08 19.43
C THR A 756 -31.11 25.85 18.95
N LEU A 757 -30.95 25.48 17.69
CA LEU A 757 -31.63 24.34 17.09
C LEU A 757 -31.19 23.01 17.71
N LYS A 758 -29.88 22.79 17.88
CA LYS A 758 -29.35 21.57 18.53
C LYS A 758 -29.71 21.50 20.01
N SER A 759 -29.76 22.63 20.73
CA SER A 759 -30.22 22.66 22.12
C SER A 759 -31.70 22.26 22.21
N ARG A 760 -32.53 22.74 21.28
CA ARG A 760 -33.94 22.34 21.16
C ARG A 760 -34.06 20.85 20.87
N ALA A 761 -33.30 20.32 19.90
CA ALA A 761 -33.28 18.90 19.56
C ALA A 761 -32.82 18.04 20.77
N TYR A 762 -31.73 18.43 21.43
CA TYR A 762 -31.17 17.72 22.58
C TYR A 762 -32.14 17.69 23.77
N SER A 763 -32.93 18.74 23.98
CA SER A 763 -33.98 18.76 25.01
C SER A 763 -35.08 17.70 24.78
N LYS A 764 -35.29 17.26 23.54
CA LYS A 764 -36.24 16.20 23.18
C LYS A 764 -35.61 14.80 23.24
N ALA A 765 -34.32 14.70 22.98
CA ALA A 765 -33.58 13.44 22.98
C ALA A 765 -32.26 13.57 23.77
N PRO A 766 -32.32 13.71 25.11
CA PRO A 766 -31.13 13.95 25.94
C PRO A 766 -30.18 12.73 26.00
N GLU A 767 -30.69 11.54 25.68
CA GLU A 767 -29.90 10.30 25.62
C GLU A 767 -29.15 10.15 24.27
N ASP A 768 -29.41 11.01 23.28
CA ASP A 768 -28.73 10.95 21.99
C ASP A 768 -27.29 11.49 22.13
N LYS A 769 -26.35 10.56 22.22
CA LYS A 769 -24.93 10.86 22.39
C LYS A 769 -24.32 11.63 21.21
N GLN A 770 -24.76 11.37 19.99
CA GLN A 770 -24.24 12.07 18.81
C GLN A 770 -24.71 13.52 18.84
N LEU A 771 -25.98 13.74 19.16
CA LEU A 771 -26.54 15.08 19.28
C LEU A 771 -25.88 15.89 20.40
N ALA A 772 -25.55 15.26 21.53
CA ALA A 772 -24.78 15.90 22.59
C ALA A 772 -23.38 16.36 22.11
N ALA A 773 -22.68 15.50 21.36
CA ALA A 773 -21.37 15.82 20.79
C ALA A 773 -21.45 16.93 19.74
N ASP A 774 -22.44 16.88 18.84
CA ASP A 774 -22.66 17.87 17.79
C ASP A 774 -23.05 19.23 18.36
N LEU A 775 -23.78 19.26 19.48
CA LEU A 775 -24.08 20.49 20.22
C LEU A 775 -22.81 21.06 20.87
N ALA A 776 -21.97 20.21 21.47
CA ALA A 776 -20.69 20.63 22.05
C ALA A 776 -19.73 21.21 20.99
N ASP A 777 -19.71 20.65 19.78
CA ASP A 777 -18.93 21.17 18.66
C ASP A 777 -19.43 22.56 18.22
N SER A 778 -20.74 22.72 17.99
CA SER A 778 -21.31 24.03 17.62
C SER A 778 -21.12 25.08 18.71
N LEU A 779 -21.17 24.71 20.00
CA LEU A 779 -20.82 25.59 21.11
C LEU A 779 -19.34 26.04 21.05
N SER A 780 -18.44 25.12 20.70
CA SER A 780 -17.01 25.40 20.58
C SER A 780 -16.70 26.33 19.39
N TRP A 781 -17.40 26.16 18.26
CA TRP A 781 -17.31 27.08 17.13
C TRP A 781 -17.85 28.46 17.46
N GLN A 782 -19.03 28.54 18.10
CA GLN A 782 -19.57 29.81 18.58
C GLN A 782 -18.60 30.51 19.55
N ALA A 783 -18.00 29.76 20.47
CA ALA A 783 -16.99 30.28 21.39
C ALA A 783 -15.76 30.83 20.64
N THR A 784 -15.28 30.11 19.62
CA THR A 784 -14.14 30.54 18.78
C THR A 784 -14.46 31.85 18.05
N SER A 785 -15.67 32.01 17.50
CA SER A 785 -16.08 33.28 16.89
C SER A 785 -16.13 34.41 17.92
N HIS A 786 -16.62 34.14 19.13
CA HIS A 786 -16.59 35.13 20.22
C HIS A 786 -15.18 35.50 20.66
N VAL A 787 -14.21 34.59 20.58
CA VAL A 787 -12.79 34.90 20.78
C VAL A 787 -12.30 35.92 19.77
N GLN A 788 -12.57 35.73 18.47
CA GLN A 788 -12.17 36.67 17.41
C GLN A 788 -12.88 38.04 17.52
N LEU A 789 -14.06 38.07 18.15
CA LEU A 789 -14.78 39.31 18.48
C LEU A 789 -14.30 39.98 19.79
N GLY A 790 -13.30 39.42 20.47
CA GLY A 790 -12.82 39.88 21.77
C GLY A 790 -13.80 39.68 22.94
N LYS A 791 -14.87 38.90 22.76
CA LYS A 791 -15.88 38.61 23.77
C LYS A 791 -15.47 37.40 24.62
N LEU A 792 -14.33 37.52 25.30
CA LEU A 792 -13.64 36.40 25.98
C LEU A 792 -14.47 35.75 27.09
N GLU A 793 -15.26 36.53 27.83
CA GLU A 793 -16.13 36.00 28.89
C GLU A 793 -17.27 35.14 28.32
N THR A 794 -17.89 35.59 27.24
CA THR A 794 -18.91 34.82 26.52
C THR A 794 -18.31 33.52 25.97
N ALA A 795 -17.12 33.59 25.37
CA ALA A 795 -16.41 32.42 24.88
C ALA A 795 -16.12 31.39 25.98
N GLU A 796 -15.73 31.85 27.18
CA GLU A 796 -15.43 30.94 28.30
C GLU A 796 -16.70 30.21 28.77
N SER A 797 -17.81 30.92 28.88
CA SER A 797 -19.10 30.32 29.22
C SER A 797 -19.52 29.24 28.20
N LEU A 798 -19.35 29.51 26.91
CA LEU A 798 -19.67 28.57 25.83
C LEU A 798 -18.77 27.33 25.84
N TYR A 799 -17.45 27.51 26.00
CA TYR A 799 -16.54 26.37 26.17
C TYR A 799 -16.84 25.56 27.42
N GLY A 800 -17.23 26.21 28.52
CA GLY A 800 -17.68 25.53 29.74
C GLY A 800 -18.87 24.61 29.48
N ARG A 801 -19.90 25.11 28.77
CA ARG A 801 -21.07 24.30 28.38
C ARG A 801 -20.69 23.11 27.48
N ALA A 802 -19.83 23.34 26.49
CA ALA A 802 -19.34 22.26 25.61
C ALA A 802 -18.59 21.18 26.41
N LEU A 803 -17.72 21.59 27.33
CA LEU A 803 -16.98 20.66 28.19
C LEU A 803 -17.88 19.84 29.10
N THR A 804 -18.93 20.42 29.69
CA THR A 804 -19.88 19.66 30.51
C THR A 804 -20.55 18.52 29.73
N LEU A 805 -20.94 18.78 28.47
CA LEU A 805 -21.52 17.75 27.59
C LEU A 805 -20.48 16.65 27.29
N LEU A 806 -19.26 17.03 26.91
CA LEU A 806 -18.21 16.09 26.56
C LEU A 806 -17.70 15.27 27.76
N GLN A 807 -17.66 15.86 28.96
CA GLN A 807 -17.32 15.15 30.20
C GLN A 807 -18.39 14.13 30.57
N THR A 808 -19.67 14.47 30.37
CA THR A 808 -20.78 13.53 30.54
C THR A 808 -20.61 12.36 29.58
N LEU A 809 -20.35 12.62 28.30
CA LEU A 809 -20.12 11.59 27.29
C LEU A 809 -18.92 10.69 27.62
N HIS A 810 -17.79 11.27 28.02
CA HIS A 810 -16.60 10.52 28.43
C HIS A 810 -16.90 9.61 29.63
N THR A 811 -17.65 10.11 30.61
CA THR A 811 -17.99 9.34 31.82
C THR A 811 -18.98 8.22 31.52
N THR A 812 -19.97 8.47 30.66
CA THR A 812 -20.98 7.47 30.28
C THR A 812 -20.44 6.45 29.28
N TYR A 813 -19.50 6.82 28.41
CA TYR A 813 -18.95 5.99 27.33
C TYR A 813 -17.41 5.99 27.32
N PRO A 814 -16.74 5.45 28.36
CA PRO A 814 -15.29 5.58 28.56
C PRO A 814 -14.39 4.82 27.56
N ASP A 815 -14.99 3.96 26.71
CA ASP A 815 -14.29 3.20 25.68
C ASP A 815 -14.43 3.81 24.27
N ASP A 816 -15.22 4.88 24.13
CA ASP A 816 -15.46 5.53 22.84
C ASP A 816 -14.46 6.66 22.61
N ALA A 817 -13.38 6.34 21.88
CA ALA A 817 -12.27 7.26 21.67
C ALA A 817 -12.64 8.53 20.88
N ALA A 818 -13.79 8.57 20.19
CA ALA A 818 -14.25 9.78 19.52
C ALA A 818 -14.55 10.90 20.52
N TRP A 819 -15.21 10.58 21.63
CA TRP A 819 -15.56 11.56 22.67
C TRP A 819 -14.33 12.01 23.45
N ASP A 820 -13.37 11.12 23.68
CA ASP A 820 -12.09 11.46 24.30
C ASP A 820 -11.32 12.51 23.48
N ASP A 821 -11.29 12.35 22.15
CA ASP A 821 -10.62 13.31 21.26
C ASP A 821 -11.31 14.68 21.27
N HIS A 822 -12.64 14.70 21.28
CA HIS A 822 -13.42 15.93 21.38
C HIS A 822 -13.20 16.62 22.73
N LEU A 823 -13.24 15.87 23.84
CA LEU A 823 -13.00 16.38 25.18
C LEU A 823 -11.59 16.97 25.34
N ALA A 824 -10.56 16.25 24.88
CA ALA A 824 -9.19 16.74 24.90
C ALA A 824 -9.02 18.03 24.07
N SER A 825 -9.71 18.13 22.94
CA SER A 825 -9.69 19.32 22.09
C SER A 825 -10.38 20.52 22.75
N ALA A 826 -11.50 20.29 23.43
CA ALA A 826 -12.21 21.32 24.17
C ALA A 826 -11.38 21.85 25.36
N TRP A 827 -10.68 20.99 26.10
CA TRP A 827 -9.73 21.42 27.13
C TRP A 827 -8.58 22.25 26.56
N ALA A 828 -8.00 21.83 25.44
CA ALA A 828 -6.91 22.59 24.80
C ALA A 828 -7.32 24.00 24.36
N ARG A 829 -8.57 24.18 23.91
CA ARG A 829 -9.14 25.50 23.55
C ARG A 829 -9.43 26.36 24.78
N ARG A 830 -10.03 25.78 25.84
CA ARG A 830 -10.28 26.53 27.09
C ARG A 830 -8.96 26.93 27.77
N SER A 831 -7.93 26.09 27.69
CA SER A 831 -6.59 26.40 28.18
C SER A 831 -6.03 27.68 27.57
N GLU A 832 -6.16 27.84 26.25
CA GLU A 832 -5.69 29.03 25.52
C GLU A 832 -6.48 30.28 25.92
N LEU A 833 -7.80 30.16 26.05
CA LEU A 833 -8.63 31.27 26.50
C LEU A 833 -8.31 31.71 27.93
N LYS A 834 -8.13 30.76 28.85
CA LYS A 834 -7.74 31.05 30.24
C LYS A 834 -6.39 31.73 30.31
N GLN A 835 -5.43 31.31 29.48
CA GLN A 835 -4.14 31.99 29.36
C GLN A 835 -4.32 33.44 28.90
N ALA A 836 -5.11 33.69 27.86
CA ALA A 836 -5.42 35.03 27.36
C ALA A 836 -6.07 35.92 28.44
N ARG A 837 -6.85 35.33 29.35
CA ARG A 837 -7.48 36.03 30.49
C ARG A 837 -6.58 36.11 31.75
N GLY A 838 -5.37 35.57 31.70
CA GLY A 838 -4.41 35.59 32.81
C GLY A 838 -4.58 34.49 33.87
N ASP A 839 -5.51 33.54 33.69
CA ASP A 839 -5.65 32.36 34.55
C ASP A 839 -4.66 31.27 34.13
N LEU A 840 -3.38 31.45 34.47
CA LEU A 840 -2.32 30.50 34.16
C LEU A 840 -2.52 29.14 34.84
N HIS A 841 -3.04 29.13 36.07
CA HIS A 841 -3.26 27.89 36.81
C HIS A 841 -4.34 27.03 36.15
N GLY A 842 -5.50 27.62 35.85
CA GLY A 842 -6.57 26.92 35.15
C GLY A 842 -6.18 26.57 33.71
N SER A 843 -5.38 27.40 33.05
CA SER A 843 -4.83 27.09 31.72
C SER A 843 -3.94 25.85 31.74
N ASN A 844 -3.02 25.76 32.71
CA ASN A 844 -2.13 24.61 32.87
C ASN A 844 -2.90 23.34 33.23
N ALA A 845 -3.89 23.44 34.12
CA ALA A 845 -4.74 22.31 34.49
C ALA A 845 -5.45 21.73 33.26
N ASP A 846 -6.06 22.57 32.42
CA ASP A 846 -6.74 22.13 31.20
C ASP A 846 -5.77 21.53 30.17
N ALA A 847 -4.60 22.14 29.97
CA ALA A 847 -3.57 21.61 29.07
C ALA A 847 -3.08 20.21 29.52
N GLN A 848 -2.88 20.03 30.82
CA GLN A 848 -2.45 18.77 31.39
C GLN A 848 -3.52 17.68 31.27
N GLN A 849 -4.81 17.99 31.50
CA GLN A 849 -5.91 17.04 31.28
C GLN A 849 -5.98 16.60 29.81
N ALA A 850 -5.87 17.54 28.87
CA ALA A 850 -5.86 17.23 27.44
C ALA A 850 -4.68 16.31 27.05
N PHE A 851 -3.49 16.58 27.58
CA PHE A 851 -2.30 15.75 27.34
C PHE A 851 -2.46 14.33 27.92
N LEU A 852 -2.90 14.21 29.18
CA LEU A 852 -3.05 12.91 29.84
C LEU A 852 -4.10 12.03 29.14
N LEU A 853 -5.22 12.62 28.73
CA LEU A 853 -6.26 11.90 28.00
C LEU A 853 -5.73 11.40 26.64
N ARG A 854 -5.05 12.25 25.87
CA ARG A 854 -4.45 11.83 24.59
C ARG A 854 -3.33 10.81 24.76
N GLN A 855 -2.54 10.90 25.83
CA GLN A 855 -1.54 9.89 26.14
C GLN A 855 -2.18 8.52 26.42
N ALA A 856 -3.30 8.49 27.16
CA ALA A 856 -4.05 7.27 27.37
C ALA A 856 -4.61 6.70 26.05
N MET A 857 -5.13 7.56 25.16
CA MET A 857 -5.62 7.15 23.83
C MET A 857 -4.50 6.56 22.96
N VAL A 858 -3.33 7.21 22.89
CA VAL A 858 -2.16 6.73 22.13
C VAL A 858 -1.63 5.42 22.70
N LYS A 859 -1.73 5.21 24.01
CA LYS A 859 -1.36 3.93 24.63
C LYS A 859 -2.31 2.79 24.23
N LYS A 860 -3.61 3.09 24.03
CA LYS A 860 -4.60 2.12 23.53
C LYS A 860 -4.37 1.78 22.06
N ASP A 861 -4.03 2.75 21.22
CA ASP A 861 -3.68 2.55 19.81
C ASP A 861 -2.37 3.27 19.43
N PRO A 862 -1.22 2.62 19.60
CA PRO A 862 0.08 3.18 19.26
C PRO A 862 0.29 3.37 17.75
N SER A 863 -0.57 2.83 16.88
CA SER A 863 -0.44 2.98 15.43
C SER A 863 -1.08 4.27 14.92
N ASN A 864 -1.96 4.90 15.71
CA ASN A 864 -2.70 6.09 15.32
C ASN A 864 -1.83 7.36 15.33
N ARG A 865 -1.23 7.65 14.19
CA ARG A 865 -0.36 8.83 13.98
C ARG A 865 -1.07 10.17 14.25
N THR A 866 -2.37 10.25 13.98
CA THR A 866 -3.15 11.47 14.24
C THR A 866 -3.25 11.75 15.73
N TRP A 867 -3.52 10.73 16.54
CA TRP A 867 -3.56 10.86 17.99
C TRP A 867 -2.19 11.15 18.59
N GLN A 868 -1.13 10.48 18.11
CA GLN A 868 0.24 10.79 18.51
C GLN A 868 0.57 12.27 18.28
N ARG A 869 0.30 12.78 17.08
CA ARG A 869 0.52 14.19 16.75
C ARG A 869 -0.26 15.12 17.68
N LYS A 870 -1.56 14.86 17.88
CA LYS A 870 -2.39 15.67 18.77
C LYS A 870 -1.88 15.62 20.21
N MET A 871 -1.38 14.47 20.68
CA MET A 871 -0.76 14.31 21.99
C MET A 871 0.48 15.21 22.12
N TYR A 872 1.40 15.17 21.15
CA TYR A 872 2.61 15.99 21.15
C TYR A 872 2.32 17.49 21.11
N ILE A 873 1.28 17.92 20.38
CA ILE A 873 0.85 19.33 20.36
C ILE A 873 0.32 19.76 21.75
N THR A 874 -0.46 18.91 22.43
CA THR A 874 -0.88 19.19 23.82
C THR A 874 0.26 19.13 24.82
N GLU A 875 1.25 18.26 24.60
CA GLU A 875 2.46 18.22 25.43
C GLU A 875 3.22 19.54 25.32
N LEU A 876 3.43 20.03 24.09
CA LEU A 876 4.06 21.33 23.83
C LEU A 876 3.31 22.46 24.55
N ARG A 877 1.98 22.49 24.47
CA ARG A 877 1.16 23.49 25.17
C ARG A 877 1.26 23.38 26.70
N SER A 878 1.32 22.17 27.25
CA SER A 878 1.50 21.98 28.70
C SER A 878 2.85 22.51 29.20
N ILE A 879 3.89 22.50 28.35
CA ILE A 879 5.20 23.08 28.67
C ILE A 879 5.10 24.61 28.70
N ASP A 880 4.35 25.22 27.77
CA ASP A 880 4.16 26.68 27.71
C ASP A 880 3.44 27.24 28.95
N THR A 881 2.55 26.44 29.56
CA THR A 881 1.74 26.86 30.70
C THR A 881 2.35 26.54 32.08
N ASP A 882 3.33 25.62 32.15
CA ASP A 882 3.94 25.19 33.41
C ASP A 882 5.14 26.05 33.80
N LYS A 883 4.88 27.17 34.48
CA LYS A 883 5.93 28.05 35.04
C LYS A 883 6.69 27.48 36.24
N ASN A 884 6.25 26.36 36.81
CA ASN A 884 6.88 25.74 37.99
C ASN A 884 7.94 24.70 37.60
N GLN A 885 8.01 24.31 36.33
CA GLN A 885 8.97 23.33 35.85
C GLN A 885 10.38 23.92 35.78
N LYS A 886 11.37 23.18 36.30
CA LYS A 886 12.78 23.54 36.14
C LYS A 886 13.10 23.63 34.65
N SER A 887 13.69 24.74 34.21
CA SER A 887 13.97 25.04 32.81
C SER A 887 14.77 23.92 32.10
N ALA A 888 15.63 23.19 32.81
CA ALA A 888 16.34 22.03 32.29
C ALA A 888 15.41 20.86 31.88
N HIS A 889 14.34 20.61 32.63
CA HIS A 889 13.35 19.56 32.31
C HIS A 889 12.52 19.93 31.09
N SER A 890 12.09 21.18 30.98
CA SER A 890 11.38 21.71 29.82
C SER A 890 12.25 21.63 28.56
N LEU A 891 13.54 21.99 28.64
CA LEU A 891 14.48 21.86 27.51
C LEU A 891 14.66 20.40 27.06
N ALA A 892 14.73 19.45 28.00
CA ALA A 892 14.84 18.03 27.66
C ALA A 892 13.59 17.50 26.93
N LYS A 893 12.38 17.87 27.40
CA LYS A 893 11.12 17.53 26.71
C LYS A 893 11.05 18.14 25.32
N LEU A 894 11.38 19.42 25.19
CA LEU A 894 11.42 20.11 23.88
C LEU A 894 12.45 19.48 22.93
N GLY A 895 13.57 18.96 23.45
CA GLY A 895 14.54 18.19 22.66
C GLY A 895 13.90 16.95 22.01
N LYS A 896 13.19 16.15 22.80
CA LYS A 896 12.46 14.97 22.32
C LYS A 896 11.37 15.33 21.30
N LEU A 897 10.58 16.36 21.60
CA LEU A 897 9.54 16.84 20.67
C LEU A 897 10.15 17.33 19.35
N GLN A 898 11.30 18.00 19.39
CA GLN A 898 11.99 18.45 18.18
C GLN A 898 12.40 17.26 17.29
N GLU A 899 12.98 16.20 17.85
CA GLU A 899 13.34 14.99 17.09
C GLU A 899 12.10 14.36 16.43
N ILE A 900 11.03 14.19 17.20
CA ILE A 900 9.75 13.62 16.74
C ILE A 900 9.16 14.44 15.59
N PHE A 901 8.99 15.76 15.78
CA PHE A 901 8.40 16.60 14.75
C PHE A 901 9.29 16.76 13.52
N THR A 902 10.62 16.71 13.68
CA THR A 902 11.56 16.74 12.55
C THR A 902 11.39 15.50 11.69
N GLU A 903 11.29 14.32 12.30
CA GLU A 903 11.05 13.06 11.59
C GLU A 903 9.67 13.05 10.92
N LEU A 904 8.60 13.45 11.64
CA LEU A 904 7.25 13.55 11.07
C LEU A 904 7.16 14.55 9.90
N SER A 905 7.98 15.60 9.92
CA SER A 905 8.07 16.58 8.84
C SER A 905 8.87 16.07 7.64
N ARG A 906 9.83 15.14 7.84
CA ARG A 906 10.62 14.52 6.77
C ARG A 906 9.77 13.52 5.96
N GLN A 907 8.92 12.76 6.65
CA GLN A 907 8.04 11.75 6.03
C GLN A 907 6.93 12.37 5.17
N GLU A 908 6.48 13.59 5.47
CA GLU A 908 5.41 14.27 4.72
C GLU A 908 5.79 15.74 4.45
N PRO A 909 6.76 15.97 3.54
CA PRO A 909 7.32 17.31 3.32
C PRO A 909 6.31 18.29 2.73
N LYS A 910 5.19 17.81 2.14
CA LYS A 910 4.13 18.65 1.58
C LYS A 910 3.18 19.22 2.64
N THR A 911 3.20 18.72 3.89
CA THR A 911 2.28 19.17 4.95
C THR A 911 2.87 20.35 5.73
N LEU A 912 2.58 21.57 5.29
CA LEU A 912 3.17 22.81 5.85
C LEU A 912 3.03 22.93 7.38
N ASN A 913 1.89 22.57 7.97
CA ASN A 913 1.66 22.63 9.42
C ASN A 913 2.67 21.81 10.24
N ARG A 914 3.23 20.73 9.68
CA ARG A 914 4.26 19.93 10.37
C ARG A 914 5.58 20.69 10.45
N GLN A 915 5.94 21.35 9.36
CA GLN A 915 7.14 22.19 9.30
C GLN A 915 7.03 23.40 10.25
N VAL A 916 5.83 23.99 10.37
CA VAL A 916 5.58 25.06 11.34
C VAL A 916 5.83 24.58 12.78
N THR A 917 5.35 23.39 13.13
CA THR A 917 5.48 22.87 14.50
C THR A 917 6.95 22.68 14.91
N VAL A 918 7.82 22.27 13.99
CA VAL A 918 9.28 22.18 14.25
C VAL A 918 9.85 23.56 14.61
N ALA A 919 9.49 24.59 13.85
CA ALA A 919 9.93 25.96 14.10
C ALA A 919 9.39 26.48 15.45
N VAL A 920 8.14 26.18 15.80
CA VAL A 920 7.56 26.56 17.11
C VAL A 920 8.33 25.91 18.27
N VAL A 921 8.69 24.63 18.17
CA VAL A 921 9.51 23.97 19.21
C VAL A 921 10.87 24.65 19.37
N GLN A 922 11.52 25.05 18.27
CA GLN A 922 12.78 25.79 18.30
C GLN A 922 12.62 27.17 18.97
N GLN A 923 11.53 27.88 18.70
CA GLN A 923 11.21 29.15 19.37
C GLN A 923 11.07 28.98 20.88
N ARG A 924 10.35 27.95 21.34
CA ARG A 924 10.18 27.69 22.78
C ARG A 924 11.51 27.39 23.46
N LYS A 925 12.40 26.62 22.82
CA LYS A 925 13.76 26.38 23.33
C LYS A 925 14.55 27.68 23.44
N ALA A 926 14.50 28.52 22.41
CA ALA A 926 15.18 29.82 22.42
C ALA A 926 14.67 30.73 23.55
N ALA A 927 13.35 30.81 23.75
CA ALA A 927 12.75 31.59 24.83
C ALA A 927 13.24 31.15 26.22
N ILE A 928 13.24 29.84 26.49
CA ILE A 928 13.73 29.31 27.78
C ILE A 928 15.24 29.56 27.97
N LEU A 929 16.04 29.50 26.90
CA LEU A 929 17.48 29.81 26.97
C LEU A 929 17.73 31.30 27.22
N MET A 930 16.89 32.18 26.67
CA MET A 930 16.95 33.62 26.95
C MET A 930 16.60 33.91 28.42
N GLU A 931 15.60 33.24 28.98
CA GLU A 931 15.27 33.33 30.41
C GLU A 931 16.44 32.88 31.31
N GLN A 932 17.23 31.91 30.86
CA GLN A 932 18.45 31.45 31.53
C GLN A 932 19.68 32.34 31.30
N GLN A 933 19.52 33.50 30.64
CA GLN A 933 20.60 34.40 30.25
C GLN A 933 21.67 33.74 29.36
N GLN A 934 21.26 32.84 28.45
CA GLN A 934 22.13 32.19 27.46
C GLN A 934 21.79 32.64 26.02
N PRO A 935 21.91 33.95 25.68
CA PRO A 935 21.46 34.47 24.39
C PRO A 935 22.26 33.89 23.19
N GLY A 936 23.54 33.56 23.38
CA GLY A 936 24.34 32.92 22.33
C GLY A 936 23.81 31.54 21.91
N ALA A 937 23.35 30.74 22.86
CA ALA A 937 22.74 29.43 22.57
C ALA A 937 21.34 29.58 21.96
N ALA A 938 20.58 30.60 22.36
CA ALA A 938 19.26 30.90 21.82
C ALA A 938 19.30 31.31 20.34
N ALA A 939 20.34 32.05 19.93
CA ALA A 939 20.46 32.60 18.57
C ALA A 939 20.38 31.55 17.45
N ALA A 940 21.07 30.42 17.60
CA ALA A 940 21.06 29.38 16.58
C ALA A 940 19.67 28.77 16.37
N PHE A 941 18.93 28.49 17.46
CA PHE A 941 17.58 27.93 17.36
C PHE A 941 16.59 28.93 16.76
N LEU A 942 16.67 30.19 17.19
CA LEU A 942 15.72 31.20 16.76
C LEU A 942 15.92 31.62 15.31
N GLN A 943 17.18 31.74 14.87
CA GLN A 943 17.50 32.03 13.48
C GLN A 943 16.98 30.94 12.54
N ALA A 944 17.20 29.66 12.89
CA ALA A 944 16.67 28.53 12.13
C ALA A 944 15.14 28.55 12.03
N ALA A 945 14.45 28.88 13.13
CA ALA A 945 13.00 28.99 13.15
C ALA A 945 12.48 30.13 12.26
N VAL A 946 13.10 31.33 12.34
CA VAL A 946 12.74 32.50 11.53
C VAL A 946 12.93 32.22 10.04
N ASP A 947 14.06 31.65 9.65
CA ASP A 947 14.36 31.36 8.24
C ASP A 947 13.37 30.35 7.68
N LYS A 948 13.05 29.31 8.47
CA LYS A 948 12.08 28.31 8.07
C LYS A 948 10.68 28.89 7.90
N LEU A 949 10.23 29.72 8.84
CA LEU A 949 8.90 30.35 8.78
C LEU A 949 8.78 31.35 7.63
N LYS A 950 9.83 32.11 7.33
CA LYS A 950 9.88 32.98 6.13
C LYS A 950 9.73 32.16 4.85
N GLN A 951 10.44 31.02 4.75
CA GLN A 951 10.31 30.11 3.61
C GLN A 951 8.88 29.61 3.46
N LEU A 952 8.25 29.17 4.55
CA LEU A 952 6.87 28.68 4.53
C LEU A 952 5.86 29.77 4.17
N ASN A 953 6.03 30.98 4.72
CA ASN A 953 5.16 32.12 4.45
C ASN A 953 5.27 32.60 2.99
N ALA A 954 6.45 32.45 2.36
CA ALA A 954 6.60 32.76 0.94
C ALA A 954 5.78 31.82 0.04
N VAL A 955 5.60 30.56 0.45
CA VAL A 955 4.79 29.57 -0.27
C VAL A 955 3.30 29.74 0.00
N ALA A 956 2.92 30.04 1.24
CA ALA A 956 1.53 30.15 1.67
C ALA A 956 1.28 31.41 2.52
N PRO A 957 1.33 32.62 1.92
CA PRO A 957 1.23 33.89 2.67
C PRO A 957 -0.14 34.13 3.33
N ALA A 958 -1.17 33.44 2.83
CA ALA A 958 -2.53 33.51 3.37
C ALA A 958 -2.74 32.62 4.61
N ASP A 959 -1.83 31.70 4.91
CA ASP A 959 -1.97 30.75 6.03
C ASP A 959 -1.77 31.45 7.38
N ILE A 960 -2.79 31.36 8.23
CA ILE A 960 -2.85 32.06 9.52
C ILE A 960 -1.82 31.46 10.50
N THR A 961 -1.70 30.14 10.57
CA THR A 961 -0.82 29.45 11.53
C THR A 961 0.65 29.72 11.22
N ILE A 962 1.04 29.74 9.94
CA ILE A 962 2.39 30.15 9.53
C ILE A 962 2.67 31.60 9.93
N ARG A 963 1.71 32.50 9.69
CA ARG A 963 1.86 33.93 9.97
C ARG A 963 2.01 34.21 11.46
N GLU A 964 1.17 33.61 12.30
CA GLU A 964 1.23 33.75 13.76
C GLU A 964 2.57 33.26 14.32
N ALA A 965 2.99 32.05 13.92
CA ALA A 965 4.28 31.51 14.34
C ALA A 965 5.44 32.40 13.89
N MET A 966 5.37 32.99 12.69
CA MET A 966 6.39 33.91 12.18
C MET A 966 6.42 35.24 12.95
N ILE A 967 5.26 35.79 13.33
CA ILE A 967 5.18 37.02 14.15
C ILE A 967 5.84 36.79 15.51
N ASP A 968 5.53 35.68 16.18
CA ASP A 968 6.14 35.32 17.46
C ASP A 968 7.66 35.12 17.33
N ALA A 969 8.12 34.45 16.26
CA ALA A 969 9.54 34.26 15.98
C ALA A 969 10.30 35.59 15.86
N LEU A 970 9.73 36.53 15.08
CA LEU A 970 10.37 37.80 14.79
C LEU A 970 10.40 38.71 16.01
N LEU A 971 9.33 38.76 16.80
CA LEU A 971 9.31 39.50 18.06
C LEU A 971 10.34 38.94 19.05
N LEU A 972 10.41 37.62 19.19
CA LEU A 972 11.42 36.98 20.05
C LEU A 972 12.85 37.26 19.55
N ASN A 973 13.05 37.32 18.22
CA ASN A 973 14.37 37.61 17.63
C ASN A 973 14.79 39.07 17.84
N ALA A 974 13.83 39.99 17.89
CA ALA A 974 14.09 41.38 18.27
C ALA A 974 14.55 41.50 19.72
N ASP A 975 13.89 40.79 20.65
CA ASP A 975 14.28 40.74 22.06
C ASP A 975 15.70 40.16 22.23
N LEU A 976 15.99 39.09 21.50
CA LEU A 976 17.32 38.47 21.50
C LEU A 976 18.39 39.43 20.95
N GLY A 977 18.10 40.11 19.84
CA GLY A 977 18.96 41.14 19.27
C GLY A 977 19.21 42.28 20.25
N ALA A 978 18.20 42.71 21.02
CA ALA A 978 18.36 43.71 22.06
C ALA A 978 19.29 43.23 23.19
N MET A 979 19.17 41.97 23.63
CA MET A 979 20.09 41.37 24.62
C MET A 979 21.54 41.29 24.11
N LEU A 980 21.72 41.00 22.82
CA LEU A 980 23.03 40.91 22.16
C LEU A 980 23.56 42.26 21.65
N LYS A 981 22.79 43.34 21.77
CA LYS A 981 23.07 44.68 21.20
C LYS A 981 23.27 44.66 19.67
N ASP A 982 22.51 43.83 18.96
CA ASP A 982 22.49 43.76 17.50
C ASP A 982 21.80 45.01 16.91
N PRO A 983 22.48 45.82 16.07
CA PRO A 983 21.88 46.99 15.43
C PRO A 983 20.68 46.65 14.52
N ASN A 984 20.55 45.41 14.05
CA ASN A 984 19.47 44.98 13.16
C ASN A 984 18.20 44.54 13.91
N ALA A 985 18.21 44.51 15.25
CA ALA A 985 17.09 44.03 16.06
C ALA A 985 15.76 44.73 15.74
N LEU A 986 15.80 46.04 15.50
CA LEU A 986 14.60 46.84 15.14
C LEU A 986 14.01 46.44 13.77
N GLY A 987 14.83 45.90 12.86
CA GLY A 987 14.37 45.43 11.55
C GLY A 987 13.37 44.28 11.66
N HIS A 988 13.49 43.42 12.68
CA HIS A 988 12.51 42.36 12.94
C HIS A 988 11.16 42.92 13.38
N CYS A 989 11.16 43.97 14.22
CA CYS A 989 9.93 44.65 14.62
C CYS A 989 9.26 45.36 13.43
N GLU A 990 10.04 46.00 12.55
CA GLU A 990 9.47 46.58 11.33
C GLU A 990 8.85 45.53 10.39
N ALA A 991 9.45 44.34 10.30
CA ALA A 991 8.87 43.23 9.55
C ALA A 991 7.52 42.77 10.13
N VAL A 992 7.41 42.65 11.46
CA VAL A 992 6.14 42.32 12.14
C VAL A 992 5.08 43.39 11.91
N ARG A 993 5.45 44.67 12.00
CA ARG A 993 4.53 45.79 11.72
C ARG A 993 4.01 45.72 10.29
N THR A 994 4.87 45.41 9.33
CA THR A 994 4.49 45.26 7.91
C THR A 994 3.51 44.11 7.72
N LEU A 995 3.73 42.96 8.38
CA LEU A 995 2.86 41.79 8.29
C LEU A 995 1.46 42.02 8.90
N LEU A 996 1.39 42.76 10.00
CA LEU A 996 0.14 42.99 10.75
C LEU A 996 -0.67 44.19 10.25
N SER A 997 -0.02 45.19 9.65
CA SER A 997 -0.69 46.43 9.23
C SER A 997 -1.98 46.24 8.41
N PRO A 998 -2.08 45.29 7.44
CA PRO A 998 -3.31 45.11 6.68
C PRO A 998 -4.43 44.39 7.46
N LEU A 999 -4.14 43.78 8.62
CA LEU A 999 -5.04 42.90 9.35
C LEU A 999 -5.62 43.52 10.62
N VAL A 1000 -4.93 44.50 11.20
CA VAL A 1000 -5.29 45.07 12.51
C VAL A 1000 -6.45 46.05 12.41
N SER A 1001 -6.58 46.77 11.29
CA SER A 1001 -7.61 47.80 11.13
C SER A 1001 -9.02 47.19 11.21
N GLY A 1002 -9.80 47.60 12.21
CA GLY A 1002 -11.16 47.10 12.43
C GLY A 1002 -11.24 45.72 13.08
N SER A 1003 -10.11 45.09 13.42
CA SER A 1003 -10.09 43.79 14.08
C SER A 1003 -10.38 43.89 15.58
N ALA A 1004 -11.06 42.88 16.12
CA ALA A 1004 -11.26 42.66 17.55
C ALA A 1004 -10.50 41.43 18.07
N ASP A 1005 -9.67 40.82 17.22
CA ASP A 1005 -8.96 39.59 17.56
C ASP A 1005 -7.68 39.89 18.34
N PHE A 1006 -7.62 39.43 19.60
CA PHE A 1006 -6.44 39.64 20.42
C PHE A 1006 -5.18 38.99 19.84
N GLN A 1007 -5.30 37.94 19.01
CA GLN A 1007 -4.17 37.30 18.34
C GLN A 1007 -3.49 38.24 17.33
N LEU A 1008 -4.20 39.28 16.86
CA LEU A 1008 -3.65 40.35 16.01
C LEU A 1008 -3.31 41.61 16.82
N LEU A 1009 -4.20 42.00 17.73
CA LEU A 1009 -4.07 43.24 18.50
C LEU A 1009 -2.92 43.20 19.51
N ALA A 1010 -2.72 42.08 20.22
CA ALA A 1010 -1.65 42.00 21.22
C ALA A 1010 -0.25 42.06 20.58
N PRO A 1011 0.06 41.31 19.50
CA PRO A 1011 1.31 41.48 18.77
C PRO A 1011 1.49 42.87 18.15
N TRP A 1012 0.40 43.51 17.69
CA TRP A 1012 0.44 44.89 17.20
C TRP A 1012 0.86 45.89 18.27
N VAL A 1013 0.41 45.70 19.51
CA VAL A 1013 0.87 46.50 20.64
C VAL A 1013 2.34 46.19 20.98
N LYS A 1014 2.72 44.90 21.00
CA LYS A 1014 4.12 44.48 21.25
C LYS A 1014 5.10 45.09 20.24
N VAL A 1015 4.75 45.12 18.96
CA VAL A 1015 5.63 45.67 17.93
C VAL A 1015 5.80 47.19 18.06
N HIS A 1016 4.74 47.92 18.44
CA HIS A 1016 4.85 49.36 18.71
C HIS A 1016 5.62 49.66 19.99
N ALA A 1017 5.57 48.78 20.99
CA ALA A 1017 6.45 48.89 22.15
C ALA A 1017 7.92 48.67 21.77
N CYS A 1018 8.22 47.66 20.95
CA CYS A 1018 9.57 47.42 20.42
C CYS A 1018 10.13 48.62 19.66
N LEU A 1019 9.32 49.25 18.80
CA LEU A 1019 9.71 50.42 18.00
C LEU A 1019 9.71 51.74 18.78
N ASN A 1020 9.44 51.71 20.10
CA ASN A 1020 9.28 52.89 20.96
C ASN A 1020 8.21 53.88 20.46
N GLN A 1021 7.10 53.35 19.95
CA GLN A 1021 5.93 54.08 19.41
C GLN A 1021 4.64 53.72 20.15
N SER A 1022 4.75 53.45 21.46
CA SER A 1022 3.65 52.95 22.30
C SER A 1022 2.42 53.86 22.36
N GLU A 1023 2.58 55.16 22.09
CA GLU A 1023 1.49 56.14 22.04
C GLU A 1023 0.56 55.94 20.83
N LYS A 1024 1.05 55.41 19.72
CA LYS A 1024 0.26 55.22 18.48
C LYS A 1024 -0.81 54.12 18.61
N VAL A 1025 -0.73 53.30 19.66
CA VAL A 1025 -1.61 52.14 19.88
C VAL A 1025 -2.38 52.23 21.20
N SER A 1026 -2.55 53.44 21.75
CA SER A 1026 -3.27 53.62 23.02
C SER A 1026 -4.71 53.13 22.96
N ASP A 1027 -5.40 53.28 21.84
CA ASP A 1027 -6.80 52.84 21.70
C ASP A 1027 -6.90 51.31 21.64
N ILE A 1028 -5.95 50.65 20.96
CA ILE A 1028 -5.87 49.19 20.91
C ILE A 1028 -5.52 48.60 22.29
N LYS A 1029 -4.67 49.27 23.08
CA LYS A 1029 -4.41 48.89 24.48
C LYS A 1029 -5.69 48.92 25.32
N LYS A 1030 -6.47 50.01 25.22
CA LYS A 1030 -7.78 50.12 25.90
C LYS A 1030 -8.76 49.05 25.43
N GLN A 1031 -8.73 48.70 24.14
CA GLN A 1031 -9.56 47.64 23.58
C GLN A 1031 -9.21 46.27 24.20
N LEU A 1032 -7.92 45.91 24.29
CA LEU A 1032 -7.46 44.68 24.96
C LEU A 1032 -7.83 44.67 26.46
N GLU A 1033 -7.72 45.81 27.14
CA GLU A 1033 -8.14 45.96 28.54
C GLU A 1033 -9.65 45.73 28.71
N ALA A 1034 -10.47 46.29 27.82
CA ALA A 1034 -11.92 46.10 27.81
C ALA A 1034 -12.32 44.63 27.55
N MET A 1035 -11.54 43.89 26.76
CA MET A 1035 -11.69 42.44 26.56
C MET A 1035 -11.27 41.60 27.77
N GLN A 1036 -10.71 42.23 28.81
CA GLN A 1036 -10.03 41.56 29.93
C GLN A 1036 -8.87 40.66 29.48
N TYR A 1037 -8.18 41.03 28.40
CA TYR A 1037 -6.97 40.34 27.98
C TYR A 1037 -5.84 40.65 28.98
N ARG A 1038 -5.37 39.61 29.68
CA ARG A 1038 -4.39 39.68 30.77
C ARG A 1038 -3.32 38.59 30.67
N ASP A 1039 -2.98 38.19 29.44
CA ASP A 1039 -1.89 37.24 29.23
C ASP A 1039 -0.60 37.72 29.91
N ALA A 1040 0.01 36.84 30.71
CA ALA A 1040 1.15 37.19 31.54
C ALA A 1040 2.40 37.52 30.71
N ASN A 1041 2.58 36.88 29.56
CA ASN A 1041 3.74 37.10 28.70
C ASN A 1041 3.61 38.44 27.96
N TYR A 1042 2.39 38.79 27.53
CA TYR A 1042 2.07 40.11 27.00
C TYR A 1042 2.34 41.22 28.03
N LEU A 1043 1.82 41.09 29.26
CA LEU A 1043 2.02 42.09 30.31
C LEU A 1043 3.51 42.21 30.68
N HIS A 1044 4.23 41.09 30.77
CA HIS A 1044 5.66 41.08 31.00
C HIS A 1044 6.44 41.78 29.88
N TYR A 1045 6.10 41.51 28.61
CA TYR A 1045 6.73 42.13 27.46
C TYR A 1045 6.58 43.67 27.49
N LEU A 1046 5.39 44.18 27.85
CA LEU A 1046 5.19 45.62 27.99
C LEU A 1046 5.98 46.24 29.15
N SER A 1047 6.17 45.49 30.24
CA SER A 1047 6.96 45.95 31.39
C SER A 1047 8.46 46.07 31.09
N THR A 1048 8.98 45.21 30.21
CA THR A 1048 10.39 45.17 29.81
C THR A 1048 10.72 46.07 28.62
N HIS A 1049 9.69 46.57 27.92
CA HIS A 1049 9.80 47.55 26.85
C HIS A 1049 9.12 48.89 27.21
N PRO A 1050 9.54 49.54 28.31
CA PRO A 1050 8.94 50.81 28.72
C PRO A 1050 9.27 51.92 27.72
N LYS A 1051 8.38 52.91 27.65
CA LYS A 1051 8.57 54.11 26.85
C LYS A 1051 9.90 54.77 27.21
N LYS A 1052 10.83 54.90 26.25
CA LYS A 1052 11.97 55.80 26.42
C LYS A 1052 11.41 57.22 26.33
N VAL A 1053 11.40 57.93 27.46
CA VAL A 1053 11.15 59.36 27.48
C VAL A 1053 12.25 59.99 26.66
N THR A 1054 11.92 60.47 25.46
CA THR A 1054 12.80 61.36 24.71
C THR A 1054 13.00 62.61 25.55
N SER A 1055 14.19 62.74 26.13
CA SER A 1055 14.71 64.01 26.67
C SER A 1055 15.22 64.88 25.54
#